data_AF-A0A5K7WUR6-F1
#
_entry.id   AF-A0A5K7WUR6-F1
#
_cell.length_a   1.000
_cell.length_b   1.000
_cell.length_c   1.000
_cell.angle_alpha   90.00
_cell.angle_beta   90.00
_cell.angle_gamma   90.00
#
_symmetry.space_group_name_H-M   'P 1'
#
loop_
_entity.id
_entity.type
_entity.pdbx_description
1 polymer ?
#
loop_
_entity_poly.entity_id
_entity_poly.type
_entity_poly.pdbx_seq_one_letter_code
_entity_poly.pdbx_strand_id
1 'polypeptide(L)'
;MNRLFKNIIIYLFIALVIIGIVSWLTETNRTVKPMTYSAFQTNLSQGNVDQLTLQPEGSVYAATGHLKSADENTTFKAYLPASDKAVNQVTDMAAQYKLDVKPEERANGWLTFVTSLIPFAIIFFLIFFLLNQAQGGGGRVMNFGKSKAKLYSEDKKKVTFKDVAGADEEKQELVEIVDFLKDPRKFVSLGARIPKGVLLEGPPGTGKTLLARAVAGEAGVPFFSISGSDFVEMFVGVGASRVRDLFEQAKKNSPCIIFIDEIDAVGRQRGAGLGGGHDEREQTLNQLLVEMDGFGANEGIIIIAATNRPDILDPALLRPGRFDRQIPVNRPDLVGREAVLRVHARNKPLAKEIDLKTVAKLTPGFSGADLENLLNEAALVAARANKKVINMEDIDEAVERVIAGVAKKSRVISKKEQNIVAYHESGHTIIGLALEGADEVHKVTVIPRGQAGGYTVSLPKEDRYFMTKPELLEKICGLLGGRVAEEIIFGEISTGASNDLQRVTGLARRMVTEFGMSDKLGPMQFGNNDSGQVFLGRDIQNDQNYSDAIAFEIDQEVQRLVKSEYERCKKLLLEHRDKLDLIAQTLLKVETLEEEQIKSLYETGKYIEPSKTRYASEDSSKEDATAVAPDEGAEKPATDVKVTIHPKEDRPVEAKTETSDQVNKDDGHKL
;
A
#
# COMPACT_ATOMS: atom_id res chain seq x y z
N MET A 1 -16.74 -0.86 20.35
CA MET A 1 -16.68 -1.29 21.77
C MET A 1 -15.65 -0.44 22.50
N ASN A 2 -16.09 0.48 23.37
CA ASN A 2 -15.26 1.55 23.94
C ASN A 2 -13.97 1.00 24.58
N ARG A 3 -12.84 1.70 24.41
CA ARG A 3 -11.58 1.40 25.12
C ARG A 3 -11.78 1.36 26.64
N LEU A 4 -12.73 2.15 27.15
CA LEU A 4 -13.21 2.05 28.53
C LEU A 4 -13.76 0.66 28.85
N PHE A 5 -14.61 0.10 27.99
CA PHE A 5 -15.19 -1.23 28.16
C PHE A 5 -14.12 -2.33 28.08
N LYS A 6 -13.16 -2.22 27.15
CA LYS A 6 -12.06 -3.20 27.00
C LYS A 6 -11.11 -3.15 28.20
N ASN A 7 -10.80 -1.96 28.69
CA ASN A 7 -9.99 -1.77 29.89
C ASN A 7 -10.73 -2.28 31.13
N ILE A 8 -12.02 -1.97 31.29
CA ILE A 8 -12.86 -2.48 32.38
C ILE A 8 -12.87 -4.02 32.38
N ILE A 9 -13.01 -4.67 31.23
CA ILE A 9 -13.00 -6.14 31.13
C ILE A 9 -11.65 -6.73 31.54
N ILE A 10 -10.53 -6.16 31.07
CA ILE A 10 -9.18 -6.64 31.43
C ILE A 10 -8.94 -6.47 32.94
N TYR A 11 -9.39 -5.36 33.52
CA TYR A 11 -9.24 -5.12 34.95
C TYR A 11 -10.17 -5.97 35.82
N LEU A 12 -11.39 -6.25 35.35
CA LEU A 12 -12.31 -7.21 35.99
C LEU A 12 -11.71 -8.61 36.00
N PHE A 13 -11.04 -9.00 34.91
CA PHE A 13 -10.34 -10.28 34.81
C PHE A 13 -9.17 -10.37 35.81
N ILE A 14 -8.34 -9.34 35.91
CA ILE A 14 -7.24 -9.30 36.89
C ILE A 14 -7.77 -9.37 38.33
N ALA A 15 -8.85 -8.66 38.65
CA ALA A 15 -9.47 -8.73 39.96
C ALA A 15 -10.01 -10.14 40.27
N LEU A 16 -10.65 -10.81 39.31
CA LEU A 16 -11.11 -12.19 39.47
C LEU A 16 -9.95 -13.18 39.69
N VAL A 17 -8.82 -12.99 39.00
CA VAL A 17 -7.63 -13.83 39.18
C VAL A 17 -7.06 -13.65 40.59
N ILE A 18 -6.97 -12.41 41.10
CA ILE A 18 -6.50 -12.14 42.46
C ILE A 18 -7.45 -12.77 43.49
N ILE A 19 -8.76 -12.64 43.31
CA ILE A 19 -9.76 -13.28 44.18
C ILE A 19 -9.59 -14.82 44.16
N GLY A 20 -9.36 -15.40 42.98
CA GLY A 20 -9.09 -16.83 42.84
C GLY A 20 -7.84 -17.28 43.58
N ILE A 21 -6.75 -16.52 43.49
CA ILE A 21 -5.48 -16.81 44.18
C ILE A 21 -5.65 -16.69 45.70
N VAL A 22 -6.35 -15.65 46.17
CA VAL A 22 -6.62 -15.47 47.61
C VAL A 22 -7.51 -16.58 48.14
N SER A 23 -8.58 -16.95 47.41
CA SER A 23 -9.47 -18.05 47.80
C SER A 23 -8.73 -19.38 47.87
N TRP A 24 -7.81 -19.63 46.93
CA TRP A 24 -6.97 -20.82 46.92
C TRP A 24 -5.99 -20.86 48.09
N LEU A 25 -5.41 -19.71 48.46
CA LEU A 25 -4.51 -19.60 49.60
C LEU A 25 -5.21 -19.77 50.96
N THR A 26 -6.50 -19.43 51.08
CA THR A 26 -7.27 -19.60 52.33
C THR A 26 -7.93 -20.97 52.50
N GLU A 27 -7.83 -21.88 51.52
CA GLU A 27 -8.48 -23.18 51.58
C GLU A 27 -7.61 -24.22 52.32
N THR A 28 -7.58 -24.16 53.65
CA THR A 28 -7.00 -25.24 54.48
C THR A 28 -7.94 -26.45 54.54
N ASN A 29 -7.79 -27.36 53.59
CA ASN A 29 -8.50 -28.65 53.50
C ASN A 29 -8.12 -29.62 54.63
N ARG A 30 -8.97 -29.78 55.66
CA ARG A 30 -9.04 -30.99 56.49
C ARG A 30 -10.48 -31.51 56.52
N THR A 31 -10.72 -32.67 55.93
CA THR A 31 -12.05 -33.31 55.86
C THR A 31 -12.45 -33.88 57.22
N VAL A 32 -13.01 -33.04 58.09
CA VAL A 32 -13.61 -33.48 59.35
C VAL A 32 -15.03 -33.96 59.08
N LYS A 33 -15.31 -35.26 59.26
CA LYS A 33 -16.68 -35.78 59.09
C LYS A 33 -17.51 -35.48 60.34
N PRO A 34 -18.62 -34.73 60.25
CA PRO A 34 -19.50 -34.51 61.40
C PRO A 34 -20.21 -35.83 61.76
N MET A 35 -20.19 -36.18 63.04
CA MET A 35 -20.83 -37.39 63.57
C MET A 35 -21.88 -37.02 64.62
N THR A 36 -23.04 -37.68 64.57
CA THR A 36 -24.10 -37.47 65.56
C THR A 36 -23.70 -38.06 66.92
N TYR A 37 -24.21 -37.47 68.01
CA TYR A 37 -23.89 -37.90 69.37
C TYR A 37 -24.19 -39.40 69.61
N SER A 38 -25.30 -39.92 69.09
CA SER A 38 -25.67 -41.34 69.21
C SER A 38 -24.73 -42.27 68.46
N ALA A 39 -24.29 -41.88 67.26
CA ALA A 39 -23.30 -42.63 66.48
C ALA A 39 -21.94 -42.61 67.18
N PHE A 40 -21.55 -41.49 67.77
CA PHE A 40 -20.34 -41.37 68.58
C PHE A 40 -20.38 -42.31 69.80
N GLN A 41 -21.48 -42.30 70.56
CA GLN A 41 -21.65 -43.17 71.73
C GLN A 41 -21.61 -44.66 71.35
N THR A 42 -22.16 -45.03 70.20
CA THR A 42 -22.13 -46.41 69.69
C THR A 42 -20.72 -46.83 69.27
N ASN A 43 -19.97 -45.96 68.58
CA ASN A 43 -18.59 -46.27 68.19
C ASN A 43 -17.64 -46.31 69.38
N LEU A 44 -17.90 -45.49 70.41
CA LEU A 44 -17.13 -45.48 71.65
C LEU A 44 -17.36 -46.77 72.46
N SER A 45 -18.61 -47.23 72.57
CA SER A 45 -18.93 -48.47 73.30
C SER A 45 -18.47 -49.75 72.59
N GLN A 46 -18.39 -49.73 71.26
CA GLN A 46 -17.85 -50.84 70.45
C GLN A 46 -16.30 -50.86 70.39
N GLY A 47 -15.63 -49.83 70.92
CA GLY A 47 -14.18 -49.73 70.96
C GLY A 47 -13.51 -49.34 69.63
N ASN A 48 -14.28 -48.74 68.72
CA ASN A 48 -13.82 -48.32 67.40
C ASN A 48 -13.10 -46.96 67.39
N VAL A 49 -12.91 -46.33 68.55
CA VAL A 49 -12.23 -45.04 68.71
C VAL A 49 -10.82 -45.27 69.24
N ASP A 50 -9.79 -44.72 68.58
CA ASP A 50 -8.39 -44.91 68.97
C ASP A 50 -7.88 -43.81 69.91
N GLN A 51 -8.19 -42.56 69.58
CA GLN A 51 -7.89 -41.38 70.39
C GLN A 51 -9.11 -40.47 70.45
N LEU A 52 -9.36 -39.92 71.63
CA LEU A 52 -10.46 -39.00 71.89
C LEU A 52 -9.91 -37.72 72.52
N THR A 53 -10.16 -36.59 71.88
CA THR A 53 -9.91 -35.26 72.43
C THR A 53 -11.23 -34.58 72.71
N LEU A 54 -11.44 -34.14 73.95
CA LEU A 54 -12.59 -33.31 74.32
C LEU A 54 -12.14 -31.85 74.46
N GLN A 55 -12.83 -30.96 73.75
CA GLN A 55 -12.57 -29.52 73.82
C GLN A 55 -13.89 -28.76 74.02
N PRO A 56 -13.97 -27.80 74.95
CA PRO A 56 -15.12 -26.90 75.05
C PRO A 56 -15.22 -26.06 73.78
N GLU A 57 -16.41 -26.00 73.17
CA GLU A 57 -16.70 -25.15 72.01
C GLU A 57 -18.05 -24.46 72.26
N GLY A 58 -18.00 -23.26 72.87
CA GLY A 58 -19.20 -22.55 73.32
C GLY A 58 -19.94 -23.26 74.45
N SER A 59 -21.21 -23.62 74.24
CA SER A 59 -22.09 -24.25 75.25
C SER A 59 -22.15 -25.78 75.16
N VAL A 60 -21.31 -26.39 74.32
CA VAL A 60 -21.21 -27.85 74.11
C VAL A 60 -19.74 -28.28 74.16
N TYR A 61 -19.50 -29.58 74.35
CA TYR A 61 -18.16 -30.14 74.19
C TYR A 61 -18.02 -30.77 72.80
N ALA A 62 -16.98 -30.41 72.07
CA ALA A 62 -16.62 -31.08 70.83
C ALA A 62 -15.67 -32.26 71.14
N ALA A 63 -16.13 -33.47 70.85
CA ALA A 63 -15.30 -34.65 70.77
C ALA A 63 -14.70 -34.77 69.37
N THR A 64 -13.38 -34.75 69.28
CA THR A 64 -12.66 -35.04 68.05
C THR A 64 -11.75 -36.25 68.24
N GLY A 65 -11.61 -37.08 67.22
CA GLY A 65 -10.82 -38.30 67.34
C GLY A 65 -10.67 -39.06 66.03
N HIS A 66 -9.91 -40.15 66.10
CA HIS A 66 -9.69 -41.06 64.97
C HIS A 66 -10.46 -42.37 65.20
N LEU A 67 -11.16 -42.85 64.17
CA LEU A 67 -11.77 -44.17 64.16
C LEU A 67 -10.76 -45.22 63.66
N LYS A 68 -10.80 -46.44 64.19
CA LYS A 68 -9.96 -47.58 63.79
C LYS A 68 -10.32 -48.22 62.43
N SER A 69 -11.10 -47.53 61.60
CA SER A 69 -11.54 -48.06 60.29
C SER A 69 -10.52 -47.74 59.18
N ALA A 70 -10.53 -48.52 58.10
CA ALA A 70 -9.45 -48.68 57.09
C ALA A 70 -9.07 -47.44 56.25
N ASP A 71 -9.61 -46.25 56.54
CA ASP A 71 -9.10 -44.97 56.05
C ASP A 71 -8.31 -44.30 57.19
N GLU A 72 -7.00 -44.49 57.22
CA GLU A 72 -6.06 -44.09 58.30
C GLU A 72 -6.03 -42.58 58.65
N ASN A 73 -6.94 -41.75 58.13
CA ASN A 73 -6.98 -40.32 58.42
C ASN A 73 -8.39 -39.71 58.55
N THR A 74 -9.43 -40.52 58.78
CA THR A 74 -10.77 -39.94 59.05
C THR A 74 -10.88 -39.44 60.49
N THR A 75 -10.74 -38.13 60.66
CA THR A 75 -11.07 -37.45 61.92
C THR A 75 -12.57 -37.19 61.98
N PHE A 76 -13.22 -37.60 63.08
CA PHE A 76 -14.62 -37.24 63.34
C PHE A 76 -14.70 -36.04 64.27
N LYS A 77 -15.79 -35.28 64.17
CA LYS A 77 -16.18 -34.27 65.17
C LYS A 77 -17.64 -34.50 65.58
N ALA A 78 -17.85 -34.76 66.86
CA ALA A 78 -19.18 -34.95 67.45
C ALA A 78 -19.39 -33.93 68.57
N TYR A 79 -20.63 -33.46 68.72
CA TYR A 79 -20.99 -32.49 69.77
C TYR A 79 -21.72 -33.19 70.91
N LEU A 80 -21.26 -32.95 72.13
CA LEU A 80 -21.83 -33.48 73.35
C LEU A 80 -22.60 -32.38 74.08
N PRO A 81 -23.81 -32.67 74.59
CA PRO A 81 -24.50 -31.75 75.49
C PRO A 81 -23.64 -31.46 76.72
N ALA A 82 -23.53 -30.20 77.13
CA ALA A 82 -22.85 -29.80 78.36
C ALA A 82 -23.69 -30.17 79.60
N SER A 83 -23.83 -31.46 79.85
CA SER A 83 -24.46 -32.02 81.05
C SER A 83 -23.44 -32.91 81.74
N ASP A 84 -23.29 -32.75 83.06
CA ASP A 84 -22.38 -33.57 83.87
C ASP A 84 -22.64 -35.07 83.69
N LYS A 85 -23.90 -35.47 83.45
CA LYS A 85 -24.24 -36.88 83.15
C LYS A 85 -23.62 -37.36 81.84
N ALA A 86 -23.65 -36.54 80.79
CA ALA A 86 -23.13 -36.91 79.48
C ALA A 86 -21.60 -36.91 79.46
N VAL A 87 -20.98 -35.92 80.10
CA VAL A 87 -19.52 -35.83 80.23
C VAL A 87 -18.98 -36.99 81.08
N ASN A 88 -19.62 -37.31 82.21
CA ASN A 88 -19.21 -38.44 83.05
C ASN A 88 -19.39 -39.77 82.33
N GLN A 89 -20.51 -40.00 81.63
CA GLN A 89 -20.71 -41.23 80.84
C GLN A 89 -19.62 -41.42 79.78
N VAL A 90 -19.26 -40.35 79.06
CA VAL A 90 -18.22 -40.44 78.03
C VAL A 90 -16.83 -40.58 78.65
N THR A 91 -16.56 -39.94 79.79
CA THR A 91 -15.29 -40.08 80.52
C THR A 91 -15.12 -41.48 81.11
N ASP A 92 -16.18 -42.06 81.67
CA ASP A 92 -16.18 -43.42 82.22
C ASP A 92 -16.00 -44.48 81.12
N MET A 93 -16.69 -44.33 79.99
CA MET A 93 -16.52 -45.22 78.82
C MET A 93 -15.17 -45.04 78.14
N ALA A 94 -14.63 -43.82 78.14
CA ALA A 94 -13.33 -43.50 77.56
C ALA A 94 -12.16 -43.80 78.52
N ALA A 95 -12.39 -44.25 79.76
CA ALA A 95 -11.33 -44.58 80.72
C ALA A 95 -10.38 -45.71 80.25
N GLN A 96 -10.80 -46.48 79.25
CA GLN A 96 -9.98 -47.51 78.59
C GLN A 96 -9.15 -46.97 77.40
N TYR A 97 -9.27 -45.67 77.07
CA TYR A 97 -8.63 -45.01 75.92
C TYR A 97 -7.84 -43.77 76.35
N LYS A 98 -6.87 -43.32 75.54
CA LYS A 98 -6.11 -42.09 75.81
C LYS A 98 -7.00 -40.87 75.57
N LEU A 99 -7.65 -40.38 76.63
CA LEU A 99 -8.45 -39.17 76.63
C LEU A 99 -7.56 -37.93 76.87
N ASP A 100 -7.53 -37.00 75.91
CA ASP A 100 -6.87 -35.68 76.05
C ASP A 100 -7.93 -34.58 76.16
N VAL A 101 -7.84 -33.72 77.17
CA VAL A 101 -8.81 -32.62 77.36
C VAL A 101 -8.09 -31.31 77.11
N LYS A 102 -8.49 -30.59 76.06
CA LYS A 102 -7.87 -29.34 75.64
C LYS A 102 -8.70 -28.11 76.04
N PRO A 103 -8.07 -26.99 76.41
CA PRO A 103 -8.78 -25.74 76.66
C PRO A 103 -9.35 -25.13 75.37
N GLU A 104 -10.32 -24.23 75.50
CA GLU A 104 -10.96 -23.53 74.37
C GLU A 104 -9.93 -22.67 73.59
N GLU A 105 -9.82 -22.86 72.27
CA GLU A 105 -8.99 -22.00 71.41
C GLU A 105 -9.68 -20.64 71.24
N ARG A 106 -9.18 -19.62 71.93
CA ARG A 106 -9.54 -18.23 71.60
C ARG A 106 -8.73 -17.78 70.41
N ALA A 107 -9.32 -17.83 69.22
CA ALA A 107 -8.74 -17.15 68.06
C ALA A 107 -8.62 -15.64 68.37
N ASN A 108 -7.44 -15.05 68.16
CA ASN A 108 -7.22 -13.61 68.33
C ASN A 108 -8.03 -12.86 67.25
N GLY A 109 -9.26 -12.47 67.57
CA GLY A 109 -10.17 -11.78 66.63
C GLY A 109 -9.56 -10.51 66.02
N TRP A 110 -8.61 -9.87 66.71
CA TRP A 110 -7.88 -8.72 66.18
C TRP A 110 -6.90 -9.07 65.06
N LEU A 111 -6.24 -10.22 65.15
CA LEU A 111 -5.36 -10.69 64.10
C LEU A 111 -6.17 -11.03 62.86
N THR A 112 -7.28 -11.75 63.02
CA THR A 112 -8.21 -12.10 61.92
C THR A 112 -8.80 -10.85 61.26
N PHE A 113 -9.14 -9.83 62.04
CA PHE A 113 -9.62 -8.55 61.52
C PHE A 113 -8.56 -7.85 60.65
N VAL A 114 -7.30 -7.77 61.12
CA VAL A 114 -6.22 -7.10 60.38
C VAL A 114 -5.84 -7.86 59.11
N THR A 115 -5.74 -9.20 59.14
CA THR A 115 -5.47 -9.98 57.92
C THR A 115 -6.61 -9.92 56.92
N SER A 116 -7.87 -9.80 57.37
CA SER A 116 -9.02 -9.60 56.46
C SER A 116 -9.02 -8.26 55.72
N LEU A 117 -8.27 -7.26 56.20
CA LEU A 117 -8.20 -5.92 55.62
C LEU A 117 -7.15 -5.79 54.49
N ILE A 118 -6.17 -6.69 54.43
CA ILE A 118 -5.07 -6.68 53.45
C ILE A 118 -5.59 -6.68 51.99
N PRO A 119 -6.57 -7.52 51.60
CA PRO A 119 -7.09 -7.51 50.24
C PRO A 119 -7.73 -6.18 49.86
N PHE A 120 -8.44 -5.53 50.78
CA PHE A 120 -9.06 -4.22 50.56
C PHE A 120 -8.02 -3.11 50.43
N ALA A 121 -6.95 -3.15 51.22
CA ALA A 121 -5.85 -2.19 51.13
C ALA A 121 -5.11 -2.26 49.78
N ILE A 122 -4.91 -3.47 49.24
CA ILE A 122 -4.30 -3.66 47.91
C ILE A 122 -5.20 -3.08 46.81
N ILE A 123 -6.51 -3.33 46.87
CA ILE A 123 -7.47 -2.77 45.91
C ILE A 123 -7.49 -1.24 46.01
N PHE A 124 -7.53 -0.70 47.22
CA PHE A 124 -7.52 0.75 47.45
C PHE A 124 -6.25 1.41 46.90
N PHE A 125 -5.07 0.83 47.16
CA PHE A 125 -3.80 1.36 46.67
C PHE A 125 -3.70 1.32 45.14
N LEU A 126 -4.20 0.25 44.52
CA LEU A 126 -4.23 0.10 43.07
C LEU A 126 -5.19 1.10 42.41
N ILE A 127 -6.37 1.35 42.99
CA ILE A 127 -7.31 2.39 42.53
C ILE A 127 -6.70 3.79 42.69
N PHE A 128 -6.06 4.07 43.83
CA PHE A 128 -5.43 5.37 44.09
C PHE A 128 -4.27 5.65 43.12
N PHE A 129 -3.42 4.66 42.84
CA PHE A 129 -2.34 4.78 41.86
C PHE A 129 -2.89 5.01 40.43
N LEU A 130 -3.99 4.34 40.06
CA LEU A 130 -4.63 4.50 38.75
C LEU A 130 -5.32 5.86 38.57
N LEU A 131 -5.95 6.40 39.61
CA LEU A 131 -6.56 7.74 39.56
C LEU A 131 -5.49 8.83 39.32
N ASN A 132 -4.33 8.69 39.98
CA ASN A 132 -3.20 9.59 39.73
C ASN A 132 -2.60 9.43 38.32
N GLN A 133 -2.61 8.22 37.73
CA GLN A 133 -2.14 8.00 36.37
C GLN A 133 -3.14 8.47 35.30
N ALA A 134 -4.44 8.36 35.56
CA ALA A 134 -5.50 8.85 34.66
C ALA A 134 -5.54 10.38 34.58
N GLN A 135 -5.23 11.08 35.67
CA GLN A 135 -5.21 12.55 35.72
C GLN A 135 -3.96 13.16 35.05
N GLY A 136 -2.89 12.38 34.84
CA GLY A 136 -1.71 12.75 34.04
C GLY A 136 -1.84 12.51 32.52
N GLY A 137 -2.97 11.99 32.03
CA GLY A 137 -3.17 11.53 30.64
C GLY A 137 -4.06 12.41 29.74
N GLY A 138 -4.53 13.57 30.23
CA GLY A 138 -5.53 14.42 29.54
C GLY A 138 -5.12 14.97 28.16
N GLY A 139 -3.83 14.97 27.82
CA GLY A 139 -3.35 15.47 26.53
C GLY A 139 -3.59 14.54 25.33
N ARG A 140 -3.90 13.24 25.56
CA ARG A 140 -3.99 12.27 24.46
C ARG A 140 -5.36 12.24 23.78
N VAL A 141 -6.45 12.59 24.47
CA VAL A 141 -7.80 12.65 23.89
C VAL A 141 -8.03 13.94 23.08
N MET A 142 -7.44 15.06 23.51
CA MET A 142 -7.50 16.35 22.80
C MET A 142 -6.69 16.39 21.50
N ASN A 143 -5.71 15.50 21.33
CA ASN A 143 -4.90 15.44 20.10
C ASN A 143 -5.53 14.60 18.97
N PHE A 144 -6.69 13.96 19.17
CA PHE A 144 -7.33 13.16 18.11
C PHE A 144 -7.94 14.00 16.97
N GLY A 145 -8.34 15.24 17.27
CA GLY A 145 -8.94 16.16 16.30
C GLY A 145 -7.95 17.06 15.56
N LYS A 146 -6.67 17.08 15.94
CA LYS A 146 -5.66 17.91 15.27
C LYS A 146 -5.33 17.35 13.88
N SER A 147 -5.16 18.26 12.93
CA SER A 147 -4.68 17.98 11.60
C SER A 147 -3.29 17.35 11.65
N LYS A 148 -3.10 16.29 10.87
CA LYS A 148 -1.79 15.65 10.67
C LYS A 148 -1.01 16.30 9.51
N ALA A 149 -1.52 17.40 8.95
CA ALA A 149 -0.90 18.05 7.81
C ALA A 149 0.56 18.42 8.10
N LYS A 150 1.45 18.02 7.20
CA LYS A 150 2.87 18.34 7.33
C LYS A 150 3.08 19.74 6.78
N LEU A 151 3.49 20.67 7.63
CA LEU A 151 3.99 21.97 7.19
C LEU A 151 5.37 21.77 6.58
N TYR A 152 5.49 22.02 5.27
CA TYR A 152 6.80 22.13 4.63
C TYR A 152 7.32 23.55 4.89
N SER A 153 8.18 23.68 5.90
CA SER A 153 8.95 24.91 6.16
C SER A 153 10.08 25.05 5.13
N GLU A 154 10.55 26.28 4.92
CA GLU A 154 11.53 26.70 3.91
C GLU A 154 12.90 25.99 3.96
N ASP A 155 13.19 25.23 5.02
CA ASP A 155 14.50 24.59 5.27
C ASP A 155 14.78 23.34 4.41
N LYS A 156 13.82 22.86 3.61
CA LYS A 156 14.05 21.76 2.65
C LYS A 156 14.18 22.32 1.24
N LYS A 157 15.08 21.70 0.45
CA LYS A 157 15.36 22.00 -0.97
C LYS A 157 14.07 22.39 -1.71
N LYS A 158 13.94 23.68 -2.05
CA LYS A 158 12.75 24.25 -2.69
C LYS A 158 12.59 23.63 -4.09
N VAL A 159 11.47 22.94 -4.32
CA VAL A 159 11.08 22.46 -5.65
C VAL A 159 10.46 23.64 -6.40
N THR A 160 10.87 23.85 -7.65
CA THR A 160 10.42 24.97 -8.50
C THR A 160 9.90 24.47 -9.83
N PHE A 161 9.37 25.34 -10.70
CA PHE A 161 8.92 24.91 -12.04
C PHE A 161 10.08 24.39 -12.91
N LYS A 162 11.33 24.70 -12.57
CA LYS A 162 12.52 24.14 -13.24
C LYS A 162 12.75 22.65 -12.97
N ASP A 163 12.12 22.12 -11.92
CA ASP A 163 12.18 20.71 -11.54
C ASP A 163 10.99 19.91 -12.10
N VAL A 164 10.03 20.59 -12.76
CA VAL A 164 8.87 19.98 -13.40
C VAL A 164 8.98 20.13 -14.92
N ALA A 165 9.09 19.01 -15.61
CA ALA A 165 9.25 18.94 -17.06
C ALA A 165 8.07 18.20 -17.72
N GLY A 166 7.81 18.49 -19.00
CA GLY A 166 6.77 17.83 -19.79
C GLY A 166 5.33 18.15 -19.39
N ALA A 167 5.11 19.32 -18.76
CA ALA A 167 3.82 19.83 -18.33
C ALA A 167 3.79 21.36 -18.50
N ASP A 168 4.16 21.84 -19.69
CA ASP A 168 4.40 23.27 -19.93
C ASP A 168 3.08 24.06 -19.96
N GLU A 169 2.03 23.47 -20.54
CA GLU A 169 0.67 23.99 -20.57
C GLU A 169 0.08 24.07 -19.16
N GLU A 170 0.20 23.01 -18.36
CA GLU A 170 -0.32 22.97 -16.99
C GLU A 170 0.45 23.93 -16.08
N LYS A 171 1.76 24.10 -16.30
CA LYS A 171 2.54 25.14 -15.62
C LYS A 171 2.04 26.54 -15.96
N GLN A 172 1.75 26.82 -17.23
CA GLN A 172 1.27 28.13 -17.66
C GLN A 172 -0.05 28.53 -16.97
N GLU A 173 -0.99 27.58 -16.85
CA GLU A 173 -2.25 27.75 -16.11
C GLU A 173 -2.01 28.07 -14.62
N LEU A 174 -0.96 27.50 -14.03
CA LEU A 174 -0.61 27.68 -12.63
C LEU A 174 0.24 28.94 -12.36
N VAL A 175 0.87 29.54 -13.39
CA VAL A 175 1.60 30.81 -13.25
C VAL A 175 0.67 31.92 -12.74
N GLU A 176 -0.59 31.94 -13.16
CA GLU A 176 -1.58 32.91 -12.66
C GLU A 176 -1.78 32.80 -11.13
N ILE A 177 -1.78 31.57 -10.61
CA ILE A 177 -1.92 31.30 -9.18
C ILE A 177 -0.66 31.77 -8.42
N VAL A 178 0.52 31.55 -9.01
CA VAL A 178 1.80 32.04 -8.45
C VAL A 178 1.82 33.57 -8.40
N ASP A 179 1.42 34.24 -9.48
CA ASP A 179 1.39 35.69 -9.57
C ASP A 179 0.42 36.30 -8.55
N PHE A 180 -0.72 35.65 -8.33
CA PHE A 180 -1.65 36.07 -7.28
C PHE A 180 -1.03 35.97 -5.89
N LEU A 181 -0.42 34.83 -5.55
CA LEU A 181 0.18 34.62 -4.24
C LEU A 181 1.34 35.60 -3.98
N LYS A 182 2.02 36.06 -5.03
CA LYS A 182 3.07 37.09 -4.96
C LYS A 182 2.52 38.50 -4.82
N ASP A 183 1.51 38.88 -5.61
CA ASP A 183 0.89 40.21 -5.57
C ASP A 183 -0.65 40.14 -5.65
N PRO A 184 -1.33 39.89 -4.51
CA PRO A 184 -2.78 39.84 -4.45
C PRO A 184 -3.46 41.15 -4.86
N ARG A 185 -2.81 42.30 -4.63
CA ARG A 185 -3.41 43.63 -4.77
C ARG A 185 -3.71 43.96 -6.23
N LYS A 186 -2.82 43.52 -7.13
CA LYS A 186 -2.97 43.67 -8.58
C LYS A 186 -4.32 43.12 -9.06
N PHE A 187 -4.70 41.92 -8.62
CA PHE A 187 -5.93 41.25 -9.04
C PHE A 187 -7.18 41.85 -8.37
N VAL A 188 -7.10 42.17 -7.08
CA VAL A 188 -8.21 42.80 -6.34
C VAL A 188 -8.55 44.18 -6.92
N SER A 189 -7.56 44.96 -7.34
CA SER A 189 -7.77 46.29 -7.94
C SER A 189 -8.56 46.26 -9.25
N LEU A 190 -8.49 45.14 -9.98
CA LEU A 190 -9.20 44.92 -11.24
C LEU A 190 -10.56 44.24 -11.03
N GLY A 191 -10.93 43.90 -9.79
CA GLY A 191 -12.16 43.18 -9.48
C GLY A 191 -12.16 41.71 -9.94
N ALA A 192 -10.98 41.15 -10.25
CA ALA A 192 -10.86 39.76 -10.67
C ALA A 192 -11.20 38.83 -9.49
N ARG A 193 -12.06 37.84 -9.74
CA ARG A 193 -12.33 36.76 -8.79
C ARG A 193 -11.32 35.65 -9.00
N ILE A 194 -10.76 35.18 -7.90
CA ILE A 194 -9.62 34.28 -7.91
C ILE A 194 -10.14 32.88 -7.57
N PRO A 195 -9.71 31.84 -8.31
CA PRO A 195 -10.13 30.49 -8.02
C PRO A 195 -9.69 30.13 -6.60
N LYS A 196 -10.66 29.75 -5.77
CA LYS A 196 -10.40 29.30 -4.40
C LYS A 196 -9.76 27.92 -4.37
N GLY A 197 -10.07 27.11 -5.38
CA GLY A 197 -9.61 25.74 -5.52
C GLY A 197 -9.21 25.42 -6.96
N VAL A 198 -8.12 24.66 -7.08
CA VAL A 198 -7.64 24.05 -8.32
C VAL A 198 -7.65 22.53 -8.14
N LEU A 199 -8.25 21.80 -9.08
CA LEU A 199 -8.22 20.35 -9.14
C LEU A 199 -7.23 19.91 -10.22
N LEU A 200 -6.19 19.19 -9.82
CA LEU A 200 -5.27 18.48 -10.71
C LEU A 200 -5.80 17.07 -10.94
N GLU A 201 -6.27 16.77 -12.14
CA GLU A 201 -6.81 15.47 -12.49
C GLU A 201 -5.92 14.76 -13.50
N GLY A 202 -5.84 13.43 -13.45
CA GLY A 202 -5.11 12.66 -14.45
C GLY A 202 -4.49 11.39 -13.89
N PRO A 203 -3.82 10.57 -14.73
CA PRO A 203 -3.28 9.28 -14.31
C PRO A 203 -2.29 9.38 -13.14
N PRO A 204 -2.09 8.30 -12.36
CA PRO A 204 -1.06 8.29 -11.33
C PRO A 204 0.34 8.46 -11.95
N GLY A 205 1.26 9.05 -11.19
CA GLY A 205 2.66 9.20 -11.62
C GLY A 205 2.95 10.35 -12.61
N THR A 206 1.96 11.19 -12.95
CA THR A 206 2.15 12.35 -13.84
C THR A 206 2.70 13.60 -13.16
N GLY A 207 3.08 13.52 -11.88
CA GLY A 207 3.73 14.64 -11.18
C GLY A 207 2.78 15.67 -10.56
N LYS A 208 1.49 15.37 -10.37
CA LYS A 208 0.51 16.28 -9.72
C LYS A 208 1.00 16.86 -8.38
N THR A 209 1.50 16.02 -7.48
CA THR A 209 2.05 16.42 -6.18
C THR A 209 3.33 17.25 -6.32
N LEU A 210 4.15 16.97 -7.34
CA LEU A 210 5.36 17.73 -7.64
C LEU A 210 5.02 19.12 -8.18
N LEU A 211 4.03 19.20 -9.06
CA LEU A 211 3.53 20.44 -9.66
C LEU A 211 2.95 21.36 -8.58
N ALA A 212 2.12 20.86 -7.67
CA ALA A 212 1.58 21.64 -6.55
C ALA A 212 2.68 22.19 -5.62
N ARG A 213 3.74 21.40 -5.37
CA ARG A 213 4.91 21.85 -4.60
C ARG A 213 5.70 22.93 -5.34
N ALA A 214 5.84 22.79 -6.65
CA ALA A 214 6.53 23.77 -7.49
C ALA A 214 5.80 25.12 -7.47
N VAL A 215 4.46 25.14 -7.49
CA VAL A 215 3.67 26.38 -7.33
C VAL A 215 4.00 27.08 -6.02
N ALA A 216 4.03 26.34 -4.90
CA ALA A 216 4.37 26.91 -3.60
C ALA A 216 5.82 27.43 -3.55
N GLY A 217 6.76 26.68 -4.13
CA GLY A 217 8.17 27.06 -4.20
C GLY A 217 8.42 28.30 -5.07
N GLU A 218 7.71 28.43 -6.18
CA GLU A 218 7.76 29.61 -7.06
C GLU A 218 7.12 30.84 -6.41
N ALA A 219 6.01 30.67 -5.69
CA ALA A 219 5.33 31.72 -4.95
C ALA A 219 6.07 32.11 -3.66
N GLY A 220 6.89 31.22 -3.11
CA GLY A 220 7.59 31.44 -1.84
C GLY A 220 6.67 31.43 -0.63
N VAL A 221 5.58 30.65 -0.66
CA VAL A 221 4.57 30.58 0.41
C VAL A 221 4.58 29.23 1.13
N PRO A 222 4.12 29.14 2.39
CA PRO A 222 3.97 27.88 3.11
C PRO A 222 3.10 26.86 2.37
N PHE A 223 3.51 25.59 2.42
CA PHE A 223 2.82 24.47 1.78
C PHE A 223 2.34 23.45 2.83
N PHE A 224 1.03 23.34 3.00
CA PHE A 224 0.39 22.33 3.84
C PHE A 224 0.01 21.14 2.97
N SER A 225 0.49 19.94 3.30
CA SER A 225 0.18 18.72 2.55
C SER A 225 -0.50 17.68 3.43
N ILE A 226 -1.62 17.15 2.96
CA ILE A 226 -2.41 16.09 3.59
C ILE A 226 -2.94 15.12 2.53
N SER A 227 -3.08 13.83 2.85
CA SER A 227 -3.78 12.88 1.97
C SER A 227 -5.28 12.89 2.30
N GLY A 228 -6.14 12.76 1.30
CA GLY A 228 -7.58 12.60 1.47
C GLY A 228 -7.92 11.41 2.35
N SER A 229 -7.11 10.35 2.31
CA SER A 229 -7.26 9.20 3.19
C SER A 229 -7.04 9.51 4.68
N ASP A 230 -6.25 10.54 5.02
CA ASP A 230 -6.03 10.97 6.41
C ASP A 230 -7.28 11.60 7.04
N PHE A 231 -8.26 11.97 6.23
CA PHE A 231 -9.54 12.47 6.70
C PHE A 231 -10.54 11.36 7.01
N VAL A 232 -10.32 10.13 6.51
CA VAL A 232 -11.23 9.00 6.69
C VAL A 232 -10.76 8.16 7.88
N GLU A 233 -11.55 8.13 8.95
CA GLU A 233 -11.25 7.41 10.19
C GLU A 233 -12.46 6.60 10.68
N MET A 234 -12.21 5.63 11.58
CA MET A 234 -13.27 4.80 12.16
C MET A 234 -14.22 5.55 13.11
N PHE A 235 -13.88 6.79 13.49
CA PHE A 235 -14.61 7.59 14.46
C PHE A 235 -15.31 8.76 13.76
N VAL A 236 -16.65 8.74 13.81
CA VAL A 236 -17.50 9.81 13.27
C VAL A 236 -17.08 11.17 13.84
N GLY A 237 -16.95 12.18 12.97
CA GLY A 237 -16.61 13.55 13.33
C GLY A 237 -15.12 13.85 13.50
N VAL A 238 -14.23 12.84 13.51
CA VAL A 238 -12.78 13.09 13.57
C VAL A 238 -12.26 13.73 12.28
N GLY A 239 -12.68 13.23 11.12
CA GLY A 239 -12.33 13.82 9.82
C GLY A 239 -12.73 15.30 9.71
N ALA A 240 -13.98 15.62 10.03
CA ALA A 240 -14.48 17.00 10.07
C ALA A 240 -13.68 17.91 11.02
N SER A 241 -13.28 17.42 12.19
CA SER A 241 -12.44 18.20 13.13
C SER A 241 -11.06 18.51 12.55
N ARG A 242 -10.42 17.53 11.87
CA ARG A 242 -9.13 17.72 11.20
C ARG A 242 -9.22 18.73 10.06
N VAL A 243 -10.32 18.72 9.31
CA VAL A 243 -10.59 19.74 8.27
C VAL A 243 -10.60 21.13 8.92
N ARG A 244 -11.36 21.34 9.99
CA ARG A 244 -11.38 22.65 10.69
C ARG A 244 -10.01 23.09 11.16
N ASP A 245 -9.26 22.22 11.84
CA ASP A 245 -7.92 22.55 12.35
C ASP A 245 -6.94 22.84 11.20
N LEU A 246 -7.03 22.14 10.06
CA LEU A 246 -6.24 22.43 8.87
C LEU A 246 -6.50 23.86 8.36
N PHE A 247 -7.77 24.24 8.23
CA PHE A 247 -8.14 25.58 7.75
C PHE A 247 -7.80 26.68 8.76
N GLU A 248 -7.94 26.43 10.07
CA GLU A 248 -7.49 27.37 11.10
C GLU A 248 -5.97 27.59 11.07
N GLN A 249 -5.18 26.54 10.85
CA GLN A 249 -3.73 26.65 10.72
C GLN A 249 -3.33 27.38 9.43
N ALA A 250 -4.02 27.13 8.31
CA ALA A 250 -3.79 27.83 7.05
C ALA A 250 -4.10 29.33 7.18
N LYS A 251 -5.21 29.70 7.83
CA LYS A 251 -5.57 31.10 8.10
C LYS A 251 -4.51 31.84 8.90
N LYS A 252 -3.85 31.17 9.87
CA LYS A 252 -2.75 31.76 10.66
C LYS A 252 -1.46 31.96 9.86
N ASN A 253 -1.28 31.23 8.76
CA ASN A 253 -0.06 31.25 7.94
C ASN A 253 -0.32 31.78 6.52
N SER A 254 -1.39 32.57 6.32
CA SER A 254 -1.70 33.18 5.03
C SER A 254 -0.66 34.25 4.64
N PRO A 255 -0.26 34.37 3.34
CA PRO A 255 -0.72 33.56 2.21
C PRO A 255 -0.09 32.16 2.19
N CYS A 256 -0.87 31.12 1.86
CA CYS A 256 -0.37 29.74 1.82
C CYS A 256 -1.14 28.85 0.83
N ILE A 257 -0.60 27.67 0.56
CA ILE A 257 -1.24 26.63 -0.25
C ILE A 257 -1.60 25.42 0.62
N ILE A 258 -2.84 24.96 0.49
CA ILE A 258 -3.31 23.68 1.05
C ILE A 258 -3.36 22.67 -0.09
N PHE A 259 -2.55 21.62 -0.01
CA PHE A 259 -2.55 20.51 -0.95
C PHE A 259 -3.22 19.27 -0.36
N ILE A 260 -4.27 18.78 -1.03
CA ILE A 260 -4.99 17.55 -0.69
C ILE A 260 -4.78 16.51 -1.79
N ASP A 261 -3.94 15.51 -1.53
CA ASP A 261 -3.74 14.38 -2.45
C ASP A 261 -4.89 13.38 -2.31
N GLU A 262 -5.21 12.59 -3.35
CA GLU A 262 -6.27 11.57 -3.31
C GLU A 262 -7.61 12.10 -2.74
N ILE A 263 -8.06 13.27 -3.22
CA ILE A 263 -9.30 13.90 -2.73
C ILE A 263 -10.52 12.99 -2.89
N ASP A 264 -10.48 12.04 -3.81
CA ASP A 264 -11.51 11.02 -4.04
C ASP A 264 -11.74 10.07 -2.86
N ALA A 265 -10.82 10.00 -1.89
CA ALA A 265 -11.04 9.25 -0.65
C ALA A 265 -12.21 9.82 0.18
N VAL A 266 -12.34 11.15 0.23
CA VAL A 266 -13.41 11.88 0.94
C VAL A 266 -14.45 12.50 0.02
N GLY A 267 -14.07 12.81 -1.22
CA GLY A 267 -14.88 13.49 -2.21
C GLY A 267 -15.79 12.58 -3.01
N ARG A 268 -15.89 11.30 -2.68
CA ARG A 268 -16.71 10.34 -3.45
C ARG A 268 -18.20 10.65 -3.34
N GLN A 269 -18.94 10.47 -4.44
CA GLN A 269 -20.38 10.70 -4.51
C GLN A 269 -21.17 9.84 -3.48
N ARG A 270 -22.23 10.45 -2.93
CA ARG A 270 -23.09 9.90 -1.85
C ARG A 270 -23.84 8.63 -2.28
N GLY A 271 -24.14 7.76 -1.31
CA GLY A 271 -25.03 6.60 -1.49
C GLY A 271 -24.39 5.32 -2.05
N ALA A 272 -23.07 5.32 -2.27
CA ALA A 272 -22.36 4.23 -2.89
C ALA A 272 -21.76 3.23 -1.87
N GLY A 273 -22.56 2.63 -0.98
CA GLY A 273 -22.04 1.56 -0.10
C GLY A 273 -23.04 1.07 0.93
N LEU A 274 -23.28 -0.24 0.95
CA LEU A 274 -24.10 -0.90 1.96
C LEU A 274 -23.26 -1.06 3.24
N GLY A 275 -23.21 -0.03 4.09
CA GLY A 275 -22.52 -0.10 5.38
C GLY A 275 -22.23 1.28 5.99
N GLY A 276 -22.33 1.41 7.31
CA GLY A 276 -22.27 2.66 8.09
C GLY A 276 -20.93 3.42 8.11
N GLY A 277 -20.14 3.35 7.03
CA GLY A 277 -18.99 4.22 6.78
C GLY A 277 -19.31 5.48 5.97
N HIS A 278 -20.57 5.67 5.53
CA HIS A 278 -20.99 6.86 4.79
C HIS A 278 -21.04 8.11 5.65
N ASP A 279 -21.57 8.01 6.87
CA ASP A 279 -21.84 9.17 7.70
C ASP A 279 -20.58 10.00 8.01
N GLU A 280 -19.43 9.33 8.19
CA GLU A 280 -18.15 10.00 8.49
C GLU A 280 -17.56 10.70 7.26
N ARG A 281 -17.59 10.03 6.10
CA ARG A 281 -17.10 10.61 4.84
C ARG A 281 -17.97 11.78 4.41
N GLU A 282 -19.30 11.63 4.49
CA GLU A 282 -20.24 12.70 4.15
C GLU A 282 -20.11 13.89 5.09
N GLN A 283 -19.96 13.66 6.40
CA GLN A 283 -19.73 14.74 7.36
C GLN A 283 -18.43 15.48 7.07
N THR A 284 -17.37 14.75 6.75
CA THR A 284 -16.05 15.33 6.47
C THR A 284 -16.03 16.10 5.15
N LEU A 285 -16.68 15.56 4.10
CA LEU A 285 -16.91 16.23 2.84
C LEU A 285 -17.70 17.53 3.03
N ASN A 286 -18.84 17.47 3.73
CA ASN A 286 -19.64 18.66 4.01
C ASN A 286 -18.85 19.71 4.80
N GLN A 287 -18.02 19.30 5.76
CA GLN A 287 -17.15 20.23 6.47
C GLN A 287 -16.13 20.88 5.54
N LEU A 288 -15.52 20.13 4.62
CA LEU A 288 -14.60 20.68 3.62
C LEU A 288 -15.32 21.73 2.75
N LEU A 289 -16.54 21.43 2.29
CA LEU A 289 -17.35 22.37 1.51
C LEU A 289 -17.67 23.65 2.29
N VAL A 290 -18.02 23.53 3.57
CA VAL A 290 -18.29 24.67 4.45
C VAL A 290 -17.03 25.53 4.64
N GLU A 291 -15.86 24.92 4.84
CA GLU A 291 -14.62 25.68 4.95
C GLU A 291 -14.25 26.38 3.63
N MET A 292 -14.44 25.72 2.47
CA MET A 292 -14.20 26.31 1.14
C MET A 292 -15.10 27.53 0.87
N ASP A 293 -16.38 27.42 1.24
CA ASP A 293 -17.34 28.51 1.10
C ASP A 293 -17.09 29.63 2.14
N GLY A 294 -16.48 29.29 3.28
CA GLY A 294 -16.37 30.13 4.48
C GLY A 294 -15.28 31.20 4.51
N PHE A 295 -14.24 31.14 3.66
CA PHE A 295 -13.23 32.21 3.58
C PHE A 295 -13.51 33.21 2.46
N GLY A 296 -13.18 34.48 2.70
CA GLY A 296 -13.29 35.54 1.69
C GLY A 296 -12.33 35.31 0.52
N ALA A 297 -12.69 35.77 -0.69
CA ALA A 297 -11.86 35.62 -1.89
C ALA A 297 -10.45 36.23 -1.79
N ASN A 298 -10.22 37.11 -0.79
CA ASN A 298 -8.98 37.85 -0.60
C ASN A 298 -8.14 37.37 0.60
N GLU A 299 -8.47 36.22 1.20
CA GLU A 299 -7.71 35.70 2.35
C GLU A 299 -6.35 35.09 1.97
N GLY A 300 -5.97 35.06 0.68
CA GLY A 300 -4.64 34.60 0.24
C GLY A 300 -4.39 33.10 0.40
N ILE A 301 -5.45 32.30 0.55
CA ILE A 301 -5.39 30.85 0.70
C ILE A 301 -5.86 30.21 -0.60
N ILE A 302 -5.03 29.33 -1.17
CA ILE A 302 -5.38 28.55 -2.37
C ILE A 302 -5.39 27.07 -2.01
N ILE A 303 -6.44 26.36 -2.43
CA ILE A 303 -6.55 24.92 -2.25
C ILE A 303 -6.19 24.24 -3.57
N ILE A 304 -5.24 23.31 -3.55
CA ILE A 304 -4.91 22.46 -4.70
C ILE A 304 -5.25 21.02 -4.31
N ALA A 305 -6.13 20.36 -5.05
CA ALA A 305 -6.45 18.96 -4.85
C ALA A 305 -5.93 18.13 -6.01
N ALA A 306 -5.56 16.87 -5.76
CA ALA A 306 -5.18 15.93 -6.80
C ALA A 306 -6.07 14.68 -6.76
N THR A 307 -6.48 14.19 -7.93
CA THR A 307 -7.17 12.90 -8.05
C THR A 307 -6.72 12.15 -9.30
N ASN A 308 -6.83 10.82 -9.24
CA ASN A 308 -6.72 9.96 -10.42
C ASN A 308 -8.09 9.60 -11.01
N ARG A 309 -9.18 10.00 -10.34
CA ARG A 309 -10.55 9.57 -10.64
C ARG A 309 -11.51 10.74 -10.48
N PRO A 310 -11.47 11.75 -11.37
CA PRO A 310 -12.40 12.88 -11.31
C PRO A 310 -13.86 12.43 -11.49
N ASP A 311 -14.09 11.31 -12.17
CA ASP A 311 -15.38 10.69 -12.46
C ASP A 311 -16.20 10.30 -11.22
N ILE A 312 -15.54 9.96 -10.10
CA ILE A 312 -16.23 9.53 -8.88
C ILE A 312 -16.46 10.64 -7.86
N LEU A 313 -16.00 11.86 -8.16
CA LEU A 313 -16.11 12.99 -7.26
C LEU A 313 -17.55 13.50 -7.18
N ASP A 314 -17.96 13.95 -6.00
CA ASP A 314 -19.23 14.63 -5.77
C ASP A 314 -19.24 15.93 -6.62
N PRO A 315 -20.20 16.12 -7.53
CA PRO A 315 -20.30 17.32 -8.36
C PRO A 315 -20.37 18.61 -7.54
N ALA A 316 -20.76 18.55 -6.26
CA ALA A 316 -20.71 19.68 -5.35
C ALA A 316 -19.30 20.26 -5.20
N LEU A 317 -18.24 19.45 -5.27
CA LEU A 317 -16.85 19.91 -5.19
C LEU A 317 -16.43 20.74 -6.41
N LEU A 318 -17.02 20.46 -7.57
CA LEU A 318 -16.67 21.06 -8.87
C LEU A 318 -17.48 22.33 -9.19
N ARG A 319 -18.31 22.81 -8.25
CA ARG A 319 -19.13 24.01 -8.46
C ARG A 319 -18.29 25.29 -8.29
N PRO A 320 -18.64 26.37 -9.03
CA PRO A 320 -18.02 27.68 -8.84
C PRO A 320 -18.01 28.15 -7.37
N GLY A 321 -16.89 28.68 -6.91
CA GLY A 321 -16.56 28.97 -5.51
C GLY A 321 -15.78 27.87 -4.78
N ARG A 322 -15.52 26.71 -5.41
CA ARG A 322 -14.82 25.55 -4.83
C ARG A 322 -13.65 25.15 -5.72
N PHE A 323 -13.68 23.98 -6.38
CA PHE A 323 -12.69 23.62 -7.40
C PHE A 323 -13.09 24.17 -8.76
N ASP A 324 -12.86 25.47 -8.91
CA ASP A 324 -13.32 26.26 -10.06
C ASP A 324 -12.46 26.02 -11.30
N ARG A 325 -11.18 25.68 -11.09
CA ARG A 325 -10.23 25.37 -12.16
C ARG A 325 -9.88 23.88 -12.11
N GLN A 326 -10.09 23.20 -13.22
CA GLN A 326 -9.70 21.80 -13.41
C GLN A 326 -8.58 21.78 -14.43
N ILE A 327 -7.44 21.24 -14.04
CA ILE A 327 -6.24 21.18 -14.89
C ILE A 327 -5.93 19.69 -15.11
N PRO A 328 -6.16 19.17 -16.32
CA PRO A 328 -5.83 17.80 -16.64
C PRO A 328 -4.31 17.66 -16.81
N VAL A 329 -3.69 16.85 -15.97
CA VAL A 329 -2.25 16.52 -15.98
C VAL A 329 -2.07 15.13 -16.57
N ASN A 330 -1.88 15.10 -17.89
CA ASN A 330 -1.80 13.88 -18.67
C ASN A 330 -0.39 13.25 -18.66
N ARG A 331 -0.25 12.12 -19.33
CA ARG A 331 1.06 11.52 -19.58
C ARG A 331 1.84 12.40 -20.56
N PRO A 332 3.16 12.57 -20.38
CA PRO A 332 3.98 13.40 -21.26
C PRO A 332 4.05 12.83 -22.68
N ASP A 333 4.10 13.73 -23.66
CA ASP A 333 4.41 13.45 -25.05
C ASP A 333 5.90 13.13 -25.26
N LEU A 334 6.35 12.86 -26.49
CA LEU A 334 7.75 12.54 -26.76
C LEU A 334 8.73 13.61 -26.23
N VAL A 335 8.42 14.89 -26.46
CA VAL A 335 9.27 16.02 -26.04
C VAL A 335 9.27 16.13 -24.51
N GLY A 336 8.12 15.98 -23.88
CA GLY A 336 7.95 15.94 -22.44
C GLY A 336 8.69 14.78 -21.79
N ARG A 337 8.65 13.58 -22.36
CA ARG A 337 9.40 12.41 -21.87
C ARG A 337 10.91 12.66 -21.91
N GLU A 338 11.43 13.23 -23.00
CA GLU A 338 12.84 13.64 -23.10
C GLU A 338 13.21 14.66 -22.02
N ALA A 339 12.35 15.66 -21.80
CA ALA A 339 12.57 16.69 -20.79
C ALA A 339 12.54 16.12 -19.36
N VAL A 340 11.62 15.20 -19.06
CA VAL A 340 11.55 14.49 -17.77
C VAL A 340 12.79 13.63 -17.55
N LEU A 341 13.19 12.85 -18.55
CA LEU A 341 14.42 12.05 -18.50
C LEU A 341 15.64 12.95 -18.22
N ARG A 342 15.71 14.13 -18.86
CA ARG A 342 16.80 15.10 -18.63
C ARG A 342 16.84 15.60 -17.19
N VAL A 343 15.68 15.84 -16.54
CA VAL A 343 15.62 16.25 -15.13
C VAL A 343 16.15 15.14 -14.22
N HIS A 344 15.69 13.90 -14.41
CA HIS A 344 16.10 12.77 -13.57
C HIS A 344 17.52 12.25 -13.87
N ALA A 345 18.07 12.58 -15.05
CA ALA A 345 19.44 12.29 -15.43
C ALA A 345 20.50 13.15 -14.72
N ARG A 346 20.15 14.37 -14.26
CA ARG A 346 21.12 15.36 -13.72
C ARG A 346 22.03 14.82 -12.61
N ASN A 347 21.52 13.90 -11.78
CA ASN A 347 22.26 13.35 -10.64
C ASN A 347 22.79 11.92 -10.89
N LYS A 348 22.81 11.45 -12.15
CA LYS A 348 23.23 10.09 -12.51
C LYS A 348 24.42 10.13 -13.47
N PRO A 349 25.44 9.27 -13.29
CA PRO A 349 26.57 9.19 -14.21
C PRO A 349 26.17 8.44 -15.47
N LEU A 350 25.63 9.15 -16.47
CA LEU A 350 25.33 8.61 -17.80
C LEU A 350 26.56 8.68 -18.72
N ALA A 351 26.70 7.69 -19.60
CA ALA A 351 27.71 7.72 -20.66
C ALA A 351 27.38 8.84 -21.68
N LYS A 352 28.41 9.42 -22.33
CA LYS A 352 28.23 10.60 -23.20
C LYS A 352 27.48 10.29 -24.49
N GLU A 353 27.55 9.04 -24.92
CA GLU A 353 26.92 8.47 -26.10
C GLU A 353 25.41 8.22 -25.94
N ILE A 354 24.84 8.40 -24.74
CA ILE A 354 23.41 8.16 -24.50
C ILE A 354 22.59 9.33 -25.03
N ASP A 355 21.78 9.04 -26.05
CA ASP A 355 20.75 9.94 -26.54
C ASP A 355 19.41 9.69 -25.82
N LEU A 356 19.02 10.64 -24.95
CA LEU A 356 17.76 10.58 -24.22
C LEU A 356 16.53 10.67 -25.14
N LYS A 357 16.67 11.22 -26.35
CA LYS A 357 15.57 11.25 -27.33
C LYS A 357 15.25 9.84 -27.82
N THR A 358 16.27 9.01 -28.04
CA THR A 358 16.09 7.60 -28.36
C THR A 358 15.40 6.86 -27.20
N VAL A 359 15.81 7.09 -25.96
CA VAL A 359 15.15 6.50 -24.77
C VAL A 359 13.67 6.93 -24.66
N ALA A 360 13.35 8.19 -24.97
CA ALA A 360 11.99 8.72 -24.97
C ALA A 360 11.09 8.04 -26.02
N LYS A 361 11.65 7.62 -27.17
CA LYS A 361 10.94 6.83 -28.20
C LYS A 361 10.64 5.40 -27.74
N LEU A 362 11.54 4.80 -26.96
CA LEU A 362 11.37 3.44 -26.42
C LEU A 362 10.36 3.35 -25.27
N THR A 363 9.87 4.49 -24.78
CA THR A 363 9.02 4.59 -23.58
C THR A 363 7.64 5.22 -23.86
N PRO A 364 6.93 4.82 -24.93
CA PRO A 364 5.63 5.41 -25.24
C PRO A 364 4.62 5.14 -24.12
N GLY A 365 3.89 6.19 -23.74
CA GLY A 365 2.87 6.10 -22.70
C GLY A 365 3.40 5.95 -21.27
N PHE A 366 4.71 6.09 -21.03
CA PHE A 366 5.26 6.14 -19.67
C PHE A 366 4.86 7.44 -18.95
N SER A 367 4.54 7.34 -17.66
CA SER A 367 4.36 8.51 -16.80
C SER A 367 5.72 9.07 -16.33
N GLY A 368 5.72 10.27 -15.76
CA GLY A 368 6.97 10.85 -15.21
C GLY A 368 7.60 9.98 -14.13
N ALA A 369 6.77 9.35 -13.28
CA ALA A 369 7.23 8.39 -12.28
C ALA A 369 7.82 7.11 -12.90
N ASP A 370 7.26 6.65 -14.03
CA ASP A 370 7.81 5.47 -14.74
C ASP A 370 9.18 5.78 -15.34
N LEU A 371 9.37 6.99 -15.89
CA LEU A 371 10.66 7.45 -16.42
C LEU A 371 11.71 7.64 -15.32
N GLU A 372 11.32 8.18 -14.17
CA GLU A 372 12.18 8.26 -12.99
C GLU A 372 12.62 6.85 -12.56
N ASN A 373 11.66 5.92 -12.47
CA ASN A 373 11.91 4.55 -12.08
C ASN A 373 12.81 3.83 -13.10
N LEU A 374 12.63 4.07 -14.41
CA LEU A 374 13.47 3.51 -15.47
C LEU A 374 14.93 3.92 -15.31
N LEU A 375 15.23 5.21 -15.11
CA LEU A 375 16.60 5.68 -14.90
C LEU A 375 17.17 5.20 -13.56
N ASN A 376 16.31 4.96 -12.57
CA ASN A 376 16.73 4.34 -11.32
C ASN A 376 17.09 2.86 -11.50
N GLU A 377 16.27 2.09 -12.20
CA GLU A 377 16.54 0.69 -12.53
C GLU A 377 17.80 0.55 -13.38
N ALA A 378 18.02 1.43 -14.36
CA ALA A 378 19.25 1.46 -15.16
C ALA A 378 20.49 1.66 -14.28
N ALA A 379 20.42 2.55 -13.29
CA ALA A 379 21.49 2.74 -12.32
C ALA A 379 21.71 1.49 -11.45
N LEU A 380 20.64 0.79 -11.05
CA LEU A 380 20.73 -0.45 -10.28
C LEU A 380 21.28 -1.62 -11.10
N VAL A 381 21.00 -1.68 -12.41
CA VAL A 381 21.57 -2.67 -13.33
C VAL A 381 23.07 -2.42 -13.50
N ALA A 382 23.46 -1.18 -13.78
CA ALA A 382 24.86 -0.79 -13.88
C ALA A 382 25.63 -1.06 -12.57
N ALA A 383 25.03 -0.72 -11.42
CA ALA A 383 25.63 -0.99 -10.11
C ALA A 383 25.80 -2.49 -9.83
N ARG A 384 24.82 -3.33 -10.19
CA ARG A 384 24.93 -4.80 -10.07
C ARG A 384 26.06 -5.37 -10.92
N ALA A 385 26.35 -4.75 -12.07
CA ALA A 385 27.48 -5.09 -12.92
C ALA A 385 28.81 -4.43 -12.48
N ASN A 386 28.84 -3.75 -11.33
CA ASN A 386 29.98 -2.96 -10.84
C ASN A 386 30.48 -1.90 -11.82
N LYS A 387 29.61 -1.38 -12.70
CA LYS A 387 29.92 -0.27 -13.61
C LYS A 387 29.88 1.07 -12.85
N LYS A 388 30.77 1.99 -13.21
CA LYS A 388 30.79 3.37 -12.65
C LYS A 388 29.90 4.35 -13.40
N VAL A 389 29.53 4.00 -14.63
CA VAL A 389 28.76 4.80 -15.57
C VAL A 389 27.64 3.91 -16.12
N ILE A 390 26.47 4.49 -16.31
CA ILE A 390 25.30 3.83 -16.90
C ILE A 390 25.44 3.92 -18.42
N ASN A 391 25.40 2.78 -19.10
CA ASN A 391 25.46 2.69 -20.56
C ASN A 391 24.06 2.47 -21.14
N MET A 392 23.93 2.62 -22.47
CA MET A 392 22.65 2.38 -23.15
C MET A 392 22.12 0.94 -22.94
N GLU A 393 23.00 -0.07 -22.89
CA GLU A 393 22.64 -1.45 -22.56
C GLU A 393 21.94 -1.59 -21.19
N ASP A 394 22.35 -0.77 -20.21
CA ASP A 394 21.75 -0.79 -18.87
C ASP A 394 20.38 -0.12 -18.88
N ILE A 395 20.17 0.88 -19.76
CA ILE A 395 18.88 1.52 -19.99
C ILE A 395 17.94 0.56 -20.73
N ASP A 396 18.40 -0.12 -21.77
CA ASP A 396 17.60 -1.09 -22.53
C ASP A 396 17.10 -2.23 -21.61
N GLU A 397 17.98 -2.79 -20.76
CA GLU A 397 17.58 -3.78 -19.76
C GLU A 397 16.58 -3.20 -18.73
N ALA A 398 16.71 -1.92 -18.37
CA ALA A 398 15.79 -1.26 -17.46
C ALA A 398 14.42 -1.02 -18.09
N VAL A 399 14.35 -0.59 -19.36
CA VAL A 399 13.10 -0.46 -20.13
C VAL A 399 12.36 -1.80 -20.12
N GLU A 400 13.05 -2.89 -20.50
CA GLU A 400 12.47 -4.23 -20.51
C GLU A 400 11.99 -4.68 -19.13
N ARG A 401 12.75 -4.36 -18.09
CA ARG A 401 12.41 -4.68 -16.70
C ARG A 401 11.17 -3.92 -16.22
N VAL A 402 10.98 -2.67 -16.64
CA VAL A 402 9.79 -1.88 -16.31
C VAL A 402 8.57 -2.39 -17.07
N ILE A 403 8.71 -2.80 -18.34
CA ILE A 403 7.61 -3.27 -19.18
C ILE A 403 7.20 -4.72 -18.84
N ALA A 404 8.16 -5.64 -18.84
CA ALA A 404 7.92 -7.09 -18.79
C ALA A 404 8.36 -7.74 -17.47
N GLY A 405 9.05 -7.01 -16.60
CA GLY A 405 9.56 -7.50 -15.33
C GLY A 405 10.94 -8.17 -15.44
N VAL A 406 11.35 -8.82 -14.36
CA VAL A 406 12.70 -9.41 -14.24
C VAL A 406 12.84 -10.64 -15.15
N ALA A 407 13.97 -10.72 -15.88
CA ALA A 407 14.36 -11.89 -16.66
C ALA A 407 14.59 -13.12 -15.78
N LYS A 408 13.92 -14.22 -16.11
CA LYS A 408 14.03 -15.51 -15.41
C LYS A 408 14.97 -16.46 -16.14
N LYS A 409 16.25 -16.08 -16.25
CA LYS A 409 17.28 -16.90 -16.91
C LYS A 409 17.47 -18.30 -16.29
N SER A 410 17.13 -18.46 -15.01
CA SER A 410 17.22 -19.74 -14.30
C SER A 410 16.01 -20.65 -14.48
N ARG A 411 14.92 -20.18 -15.11
CA ARG A 411 13.73 -21.00 -15.34
C ARG A 411 14.04 -22.05 -16.43
N VAL A 412 14.02 -23.32 -16.04
CA VAL A 412 14.16 -24.42 -17.00
C VAL A 412 12.87 -24.51 -17.83
N ILE A 413 12.98 -24.23 -19.13
CA ILE A 413 11.89 -24.35 -20.10
C ILE A 413 12.10 -25.63 -20.90
N SER A 414 11.02 -26.37 -21.16
CA SER A 414 11.11 -27.56 -22.01
C SER A 414 11.36 -27.17 -23.47
N LYS A 415 12.09 -28.00 -24.24
CA LYS A 415 12.31 -27.73 -25.67
C LYS A 415 10.99 -27.56 -26.45
N LYS A 416 9.93 -28.28 -26.06
CA LYS A 416 8.59 -28.15 -26.65
C LYS A 416 8.03 -26.75 -26.39
N GLU A 417 8.07 -26.28 -25.14
CA GLU A 417 7.56 -24.97 -24.75
C GLU A 417 8.39 -23.84 -25.38
N GLN A 418 9.72 -23.95 -25.40
CA GLN A 418 10.59 -22.97 -26.05
C GLN A 418 10.30 -22.88 -27.56
N ASN A 419 10.01 -24.01 -28.22
CA ASN A 419 9.62 -24.03 -29.62
C ASN A 419 8.27 -23.34 -29.85
N ILE A 420 7.27 -23.62 -29.00
CA ILE A 420 5.96 -22.95 -29.06
C ILE A 420 6.14 -21.43 -28.93
N VAL A 421 6.88 -20.97 -27.92
CA VAL A 421 7.15 -19.54 -27.71
C VAL A 421 7.88 -18.93 -28.91
N ALA A 422 8.90 -19.58 -29.46
CA ALA A 422 9.62 -19.06 -30.61
C ALA A 422 8.72 -18.81 -31.82
N TYR A 423 7.84 -19.75 -32.15
CA TYR A 423 6.88 -19.59 -33.24
C TYR A 423 5.76 -18.59 -32.93
N HIS A 424 5.32 -18.52 -31.67
CA HIS A 424 4.36 -17.53 -31.21
C HIS A 424 4.89 -16.10 -31.40
N GLU A 425 6.08 -15.81 -30.88
CA GLU A 425 6.69 -14.48 -30.99
C GLU A 425 7.08 -14.14 -32.44
N SER A 426 7.50 -15.13 -33.22
CA SER A 426 7.75 -14.96 -34.66
C SER A 426 6.47 -14.62 -35.42
N GLY A 427 5.32 -15.16 -35.00
CA GLY A 427 4.00 -14.82 -35.55
C GLY A 427 3.68 -13.34 -35.40
N HIS A 428 3.84 -12.79 -34.19
CA HIS A 428 3.70 -11.35 -33.96
C HIS A 428 4.68 -10.53 -34.80
N THR A 429 5.95 -10.97 -34.86
CA THR A 429 7.01 -10.29 -35.58
C THR A 429 6.72 -10.18 -37.09
N ILE A 430 6.34 -11.28 -37.74
CA ILE A 430 6.06 -11.30 -39.18
C ILE A 430 4.87 -10.41 -39.53
N ILE A 431 3.79 -10.48 -38.75
CA ILE A 431 2.61 -9.64 -39.00
C ILE A 431 2.95 -8.16 -38.80
N GLY A 432 3.71 -7.82 -37.76
CA GLY A 432 4.15 -6.44 -37.50
C GLY A 432 5.02 -5.86 -38.62
N LEU A 433 5.81 -6.68 -39.32
CA LEU A 433 6.62 -6.25 -40.47
C LEU A 433 5.82 -6.21 -41.78
N ALA A 434 4.81 -7.07 -41.93
CA ALA A 434 4.05 -7.19 -43.16
C ALA A 434 2.91 -6.16 -43.29
N LEU A 435 2.41 -5.61 -42.17
CA LEU A 435 1.33 -4.62 -42.15
C LEU A 435 1.89 -3.20 -41.98
N GLU A 436 1.46 -2.28 -42.83
CA GLU A 436 1.95 -0.90 -42.82
C GLU A 436 1.49 -0.10 -41.59
N GLY A 437 0.25 -0.33 -41.12
CA GLY A 437 -0.36 0.31 -39.97
C GLY A 437 -0.15 -0.41 -38.64
N ALA A 438 0.62 -1.51 -38.63
CA ALA A 438 1.03 -2.16 -37.39
C ALA A 438 2.19 -1.40 -36.71
N ASP A 439 2.33 -1.62 -35.40
CA ASP A 439 3.44 -1.09 -34.60
C ASP A 439 4.77 -1.73 -35.07
N GLU A 440 5.83 -0.93 -35.19
CA GLU A 440 7.13 -1.36 -35.71
C GLU A 440 7.86 -2.26 -34.71
N VAL A 441 8.35 -3.42 -35.16
CA VAL A 441 8.97 -4.42 -34.28
C VAL A 441 10.44 -4.06 -34.03
N HIS A 442 10.76 -3.71 -32.79
CA HIS A 442 12.13 -3.35 -32.39
C HIS A 442 12.91 -4.53 -31.81
N LYS A 443 12.22 -5.46 -31.14
CA LYS A 443 12.89 -6.58 -30.48
C LYS A 443 11.94 -7.75 -30.28
N VAL A 444 12.46 -8.95 -30.42
CA VAL A 444 11.75 -10.19 -30.11
C VAL A 444 12.63 -11.13 -29.32
N THR A 445 12.10 -11.74 -28.26
CA THR A 445 12.86 -12.66 -27.39
C THR A 445 12.00 -13.81 -26.88
N VAL A 446 12.63 -14.98 -26.76
CA VAL A 446 12.04 -16.18 -26.16
C VAL A 446 12.46 -16.35 -24.70
N ILE A 447 13.16 -15.37 -24.13
CA ILE A 447 13.58 -15.40 -22.73
C ILE A 447 12.39 -14.98 -21.85
N PRO A 448 11.98 -15.82 -20.88
CA PRO A 448 10.83 -15.51 -20.03
C PRO A 448 11.13 -14.30 -19.13
N ARG A 449 10.20 -13.33 -19.12
CA ARG A 449 10.21 -12.18 -18.20
C ARG A 449 8.89 -12.12 -17.43
N GLY A 450 8.98 -11.93 -16.11
CA GLY A 450 7.78 -11.81 -15.27
C GLY A 450 6.84 -13.01 -15.39
N GLN A 451 5.64 -12.78 -15.96
CA GLN A 451 4.64 -13.80 -16.27
C GLN A 451 4.65 -14.26 -17.74
N ALA A 452 5.37 -13.57 -18.62
CA ALA A 452 5.45 -13.88 -20.05
C ALA A 452 6.47 -14.99 -20.36
N GLY A 453 6.13 -15.87 -21.31
CA GLY A 453 7.01 -16.96 -21.78
C GLY A 453 8.07 -16.49 -22.78
N GLY A 454 7.71 -15.52 -23.61
CA GLY A 454 8.53 -14.68 -24.48
C GLY A 454 7.80 -13.35 -24.66
N TYR A 455 8.37 -12.42 -25.41
CA TYR A 455 7.64 -11.21 -25.79
C TYR A 455 8.27 -10.52 -27.01
N THR A 456 7.41 -9.78 -27.72
CA THR A 456 7.77 -8.91 -28.83
C THR A 456 7.54 -7.46 -28.41
N VAL A 457 8.56 -6.62 -28.55
CA VAL A 457 8.47 -5.17 -28.33
C VAL A 457 8.20 -4.52 -29.66
N SER A 458 6.97 -4.04 -29.82
CA SER A 458 6.56 -3.20 -30.94
C SER A 458 6.33 -1.77 -30.45
N LEU A 459 6.89 -0.79 -31.16
CA LEU A 459 6.71 0.62 -30.86
C LEU A 459 5.89 1.30 -31.96
N PRO A 460 4.99 2.23 -31.61
CA PRO A 460 4.28 3.00 -32.61
C PRO A 460 5.28 3.91 -33.34
N LYS A 461 5.09 4.06 -34.66
CA LYS A 461 5.93 4.94 -35.50
C LYS A 461 5.87 6.40 -35.04
N GLU A 462 4.71 6.82 -34.53
CA GLU A 462 4.41 8.17 -34.06
C GLU A 462 3.46 8.11 -32.86
N ASP A 463 3.58 9.04 -31.91
CA ASP A 463 2.59 9.23 -30.84
C ASP A 463 1.29 9.80 -31.45
N ARG A 464 0.37 8.92 -31.85
CA ARG A 464 -0.90 9.28 -32.52
C ARG A 464 -2.06 9.33 -31.54
N TYR A 465 -2.86 10.40 -31.64
CA TYR A 465 -4.11 10.55 -30.88
C TYR A 465 -5.31 9.87 -31.53
N PHE A 466 -5.37 9.85 -32.87
CA PHE A 466 -6.48 9.28 -33.63
C PHE A 466 -6.02 8.02 -34.37
N MET A 467 -6.82 6.96 -34.31
CA MET A 467 -6.61 5.73 -35.07
C MET A 467 -7.80 5.48 -36.00
N THR A 468 -7.50 5.11 -37.24
CA THR A 468 -8.49 4.79 -38.26
C THR A 468 -8.95 3.33 -38.15
N LYS A 469 -10.13 3.01 -38.71
CA LYS A 469 -10.67 1.63 -38.73
C LYS A 469 -9.65 0.61 -39.29
N PRO A 470 -8.96 0.86 -40.44
CA PRO A 470 -7.93 -0.05 -40.94
C PRO A 470 -6.77 -0.29 -39.97
N GLU A 471 -6.23 0.76 -39.35
CA GLU A 471 -5.14 0.63 -38.37
C GLU A 471 -5.55 -0.20 -37.16
N LEU A 472 -6.79 -0.01 -36.67
CA LEU A 472 -7.31 -0.81 -35.56
C LEU A 472 -7.49 -2.29 -35.93
N LEU A 473 -7.95 -2.57 -37.17
CA LEU A 473 -8.03 -3.95 -37.69
C LEU A 473 -6.65 -4.58 -37.82
N GLU A 474 -5.66 -3.82 -38.29
CA GLU A 474 -4.27 -4.29 -38.39
C GLU A 474 -3.65 -4.55 -37.02
N LYS A 475 -3.98 -3.74 -36.02
CA LYS A 475 -3.59 -3.99 -34.63
C LYS A 475 -4.23 -5.26 -34.07
N ILE A 476 -5.51 -5.53 -34.39
CA ILE A 476 -6.16 -6.81 -34.06
C ILE A 476 -5.44 -7.97 -34.76
N CYS A 477 -5.11 -7.83 -36.05
CA CYS A 477 -4.40 -8.85 -36.82
C CYS A 477 -3.02 -9.15 -36.22
N GLY A 478 -2.26 -8.12 -35.81
CA GLY A 478 -0.97 -8.24 -35.12
C GLY A 478 -1.06 -8.99 -33.80
N LEU A 479 -2.08 -8.72 -32.98
CA LEU A 479 -2.31 -9.43 -31.72
C LEU A 479 -2.73 -10.90 -31.93
N LEU A 480 -3.36 -11.24 -33.05
CA LEU A 480 -3.71 -12.63 -33.38
C LEU A 480 -2.52 -13.44 -33.92
N GLY A 481 -1.43 -12.77 -34.33
CA GLY A 481 -0.25 -13.35 -34.97
C GLY A 481 0.32 -14.57 -34.25
N GLY A 482 0.56 -14.48 -32.94
CA GLY A 482 1.16 -15.57 -32.17
C GLY A 482 0.29 -16.82 -32.13
N ARG A 483 -1.02 -16.66 -31.86
CA ARG A 483 -1.97 -17.79 -31.83
C ARG A 483 -2.11 -18.45 -33.20
N VAL A 484 -2.20 -17.66 -34.27
CA VAL A 484 -2.34 -18.19 -35.62
C VAL A 484 -1.07 -18.93 -36.05
N ALA A 485 0.11 -18.42 -35.68
CA ALA A 485 1.37 -19.10 -35.94
C ALA A 485 1.44 -20.48 -35.25
N GLU A 486 0.98 -20.57 -34.00
CA GLU A 486 0.88 -21.86 -33.29
C GLU A 486 -0.03 -22.85 -34.04
N GLU A 487 -1.21 -22.41 -34.47
CA GLU A 487 -2.15 -23.26 -35.22
C GLU A 487 -1.52 -23.79 -36.51
N ILE A 488 -0.86 -22.94 -37.30
CA ILE A 488 -0.29 -23.34 -38.59
C ILE A 488 0.93 -24.27 -38.40
N ILE A 489 1.73 -24.08 -37.35
CA ILE A 489 2.94 -24.87 -37.10
C ILE A 489 2.63 -26.20 -36.42
N PHE A 490 1.86 -26.15 -35.33
CA PHE A 490 1.68 -27.29 -34.44
C PHE A 490 0.34 -28.00 -34.62
N GLY A 491 -0.64 -27.36 -35.28
CA GLY A 491 -2.02 -27.87 -35.34
C GLY A 491 -2.74 -27.84 -33.99
N GLU A 492 -2.12 -27.26 -32.97
CA GLU A 492 -2.60 -27.15 -31.59
C GLU A 492 -2.41 -25.70 -31.14
N ILE A 493 -3.30 -25.24 -30.25
CA ILE A 493 -3.27 -23.88 -29.68
C ILE A 493 -2.89 -23.95 -28.19
N SER A 494 -2.03 -23.04 -27.75
CA SER A 494 -1.58 -22.93 -26.37
C SER A 494 -2.46 -21.98 -25.55
N THR A 495 -2.21 -21.95 -24.23
CA THR A 495 -2.80 -20.95 -23.32
C THR A 495 -2.04 -19.62 -23.31
N GLY A 496 -0.91 -19.52 -24.03
CA GLY A 496 -0.04 -18.33 -24.06
C GLY A 496 -0.72 -17.09 -24.64
N ALA A 497 -1.62 -17.28 -25.61
CA ALA A 497 -2.33 -16.21 -26.31
C ALA A 497 -3.48 -15.54 -25.50
N SER A 498 -3.65 -15.86 -24.22
CA SER A 498 -4.79 -15.37 -23.41
C SER A 498 -4.83 -13.84 -23.30
N ASN A 499 -3.69 -13.21 -23.04
CA ASN A 499 -3.57 -11.75 -22.94
C ASN A 499 -3.84 -11.07 -24.29
N ASP A 500 -3.38 -11.65 -25.40
CA ASP A 500 -3.62 -11.11 -26.73
C ASP A 500 -5.08 -11.19 -27.12
N LEU A 501 -5.76 -12.31 -26.81
CA LEU A 501 -7.20 -12.46 -27.01
C LEU A 501 -8.02 -11.49 -26.16
N GLN A 502 -7.61 -11.23 -24.91
CA GLN A 502 -8.25 -10.22 -24.08
C GLN A 502 -8.15 -8.83 -24.72
N ARG A 503 -6.97 -8.46 -25.25
CA ARG A 503 -6.75 -7.19 -25.94
C ARG A 503 -7.53 -7.10 -27.26
N VAL A 504 -7.53 -8.16 -28.05
CA VAL A 504 -8.31 -8.27 -29.30
C VAL A 504 -9.79 -8.07 -29.02
N THR A 505 -10.33 -8.81 -28.04
CA THR A 505 -11.75 -8.73 -27.68
C THR A 505 -12.12 -7.34 -27.18
N GLY A 506 -11.29 -6.75 -26.29
CA GLY A 506 -11.51 -5.41 -25.78
C GLY A 506 -11.44 -4.34 -26.87
N LEU A 507 -10.52 -4.46 -27.83
CA LEU A 507 -10.40 -3.52 -28.93
C LEU A 507 -11.55 -3.64 -29.93
N ALA A 508 -11.87 -4.86 -30.36
CA ALA A 508 -13.00 -5.13 -31.26
C ALA A 508 -14.33 -4.67 -30.65
N ARG A 509 -14.54 -4.90 -29.35
CA ARG A 509 -15.73 -4.41 -28.65
C ARG A 509 -15.80 -2.88 -28.68
N ARG A 510 -14.72 -2.17 -28.35
CA ARG A 510 -14.68 -0.69 -28.41
C ARG A 510 -14.89 -0.14 -29.82
N MET A 511 -14.37 -0.81 -30.85
CA MET A 511 -14.66 -0.45 -32.24
C MET A 511 -16.15 -0.49 -32.54
N VAL A 512 -16.86 -1.49 -32.03
CA VAL A 512 -18.30 -1.66 -32.26
C VAL A 512 -19.13 -0.73 -31.36
N THR A 513 -18.81 -0.64 -30.07
CA THR A 513 -19.65 0.02 -29.07
C THR A 513 -19.30 1.48 -28.82
N GLU A 514 -18.03 1.89 -28.94
CA GLU A 514 -17.59 3.24 -28.58
C GLU A 514 -17.32 4.08 -29.83
N PHE A 515 -16.63 3.50 -30.80
CA PHE A 515 -16.18 4.22 -31.99
C PHE A 515 -17.19 4.19 -33.14
N GLY A 516 -18.27 3.42 -33.02
CA GLY A 516 -19.30 3.30 -34.06
C GLY A 516 -18.77 2.77 -35.39
N MET A 517 -17.77 1.88 -35.36
CA MET A 517 -17.08 1.35 -36.55
C MET A 517 -17.73 0.08 -37.13
N SER A 518 -18.93 -0.30 -36.66
CA SER A 518 -19.73 -1.38 -37.26
C SER A 518 -20.65 -0.82 -38.34
N ASP A 519 -20.59 -1.42 -39.53
CA ASP A 519 -21.44 -1.01 -40.66
C ASP A 519 -22.90 -1.43 -40.43
N LYS A 520 -23.15 -2.43 -39.57
CA LYS A 520 -24.50 -2.93 -39.25
C LYS A 520 -25.18 -2.08 -38.18
N LEU A 521 -24.47 -1.74 -37.12
CA LEU A 521 -25.00 -0.97 -35.99
C LEU A 521 -24.92 0.55 -36.22
N GLY A 522 -24.09 0.98 -37.17
CA GLY A 522 -23.94 2.38 -37.55
C GLY A 522 -23.07 3.20 -36.58
N PRO A 523 -22.95 4.51 -36.83
CA PRO A 523 -22.10 5.42 -36.06
C PRO A 523 -22.79 5.86 -34.76
N MET A 524 -23.15 4.90 -33.90
CA MET A 524 -23.75 5.13 -32.59
C MET A 524 -22.88 4.55 -31.48
N GLN A 525 -22.94 5.19 -30.30
CA GLN A 525 -22.32 4.67 -29.09
C GLN A 525 -23.32 3.79 -28.34
N PHE A 526 -22.91 2.57 -28.01
CA PHE A 526 -23.69 1.58 -27.26
C PHE A 526 -23.08 1.37 -25.87
N GLY A 527 -23.93 1.46 -24.85
CA GLY A 527 -23.52 1.42 -23.46
C GLY A 527 -23.13 2.80 -22.94
N ASN A 528 -23.34 3.03 -21.64
CA ASN A 528 -22.83 4.24 -20.99
C ASN A 528 -21.32 4.03 -20.76
N ASN A 529 -20.49 4.86 -21.37
CA ASN A 529 -19.09 5.01 -20.92
C ASN A 529 -18.96 5.90 -19.69
N ASP A 530 -20.07 6.36 -19.12
CA ASP A 530 -20.13 6.95 -17.78
C ASP A 530 -19.82 5.93 -16.66
N SER A 531 -19.57 4.66 -17.00
CA SER A 531 -19.21 3.59 -16.08
C SER A 531 -17.77 3.10 -16.24
N GLY A 532 -16.82 3.96 -15.86
CA GLY A 532 -15.66 3.52 -15.04
C GLY A 532 -16.06 3.06 -13.62
N GLN A 533 -17.36 2.99 -13.38
CA GLN A 533 -18.03 2.55 -12.17
C GLN A 533 -17.86 1.03 -12.04
N VAL A 534 -16.82 0.63 -11.32
CA VAL A 534 -16.83 -0.63 -10.56
C VAL A 534 -17.50 -0.30 -9.23
N PHE A 535 -18.83 -0.27 -9.21
CA PHE A 535 -19.59 -0.05 -8.00
C PHE A 535 -20.60 -1.16 -7.76
N LEU A 536 -20.16 -2.13 -6.94
CA LEU A 536 -20.87 -3.33 -6.47
C LEU A 536 -22.32 -3.12 -5.98
N GLY A 537 -22.76 -1.89 -5.72
CA GLY A 537 -24.14 -1.58 -5.32
C GLY A 537 -25.04 -0.96 -6.40
N ARG A 538 -24.49 -0.38 -7.49
CA ARG A 538 -25.28 0.21 -8.61
C ARG A 538 -25.27 -0.69 -9.84
N ASP A 539 -24.20 -1.46 -10.04
CA ASP A 539 -24.05 -2.33 -11.21
C ASP A 539 -24.95 -3.59 -11.20
N ILE A 540 -25.59 -3.93 -10.07
CA ILE A 540 -26.64 -4.97 -10.05
C ILE A 540 -27.83 -4.54 -10.94
N GLN A 541 -27.97 -3.23 -11.19
CA GLN A 541 -28.92 -2.63 -12.13
C GLN A 541 -28.18 -1.78 -13.18
N ASN A 542 -27.16 -2.32 -13.84
CA ASN A 542 -26.78 -1.75 -15.14
C ASN A 542 -27.90 -2.09 -16.13
N ASP A 543 -28.86 -1.17 -16.29
CA ASP A 543 -29.69 -1.13 -17.48
C ASP A 543 -28.74 -0.94 -18.67
N GLN A 544 -28.56 -2.01 -19.45
CA GLN A 544 -27.98 -1.85 -20.77
C GLN A 544 -28.86 -0.84 -21.50
N ASN A 545 -28.30 0.29 -21.94
CA ASN A 545 -29.03 1.31 -22.72
C ASN A 545 -29.49 0.78 -24.10
N TYR A 546 -29.41 -0.51 -24.34
CA TYR A 546 -29.71 -1.19 -25.57
C TYR A 546 -30.36 -2.55 -25.25
N SER A 547 -31.21 -3.02 -26.15
CA SER A 547 -31.94 -4.27 -25.95
C SER A 547 -31.03 -5.50 -26.07
N ASP A 548 -31.48 -6.65 -25.56
CA ASP A 548 -30.78 -7.93 -25.74
C ASP A 548 -30.55 -8.27 -27.23
N ALA A 549 -31.43 -7.80 -28.12
CA ALA A 549 -31.24 -7.95 -29.56
C ALA A 549 -30.02 -7.17 -30.04
N ILE A 550 -29.83 -5.93 -29.60
CA ILE A 550 -28.64 -5.14 -29.92
C ILE A 550 -27.40 -5.72 -29.24
N ALA A 551 -27.51 -6.23 -28.02
CA ALA A 551 -26.41 -6.92 -27.33
C ALA A 551 -25.91 -8.12 -28.15
N PHE A 552 -26.84 -8.94 -28.63
CA PHE A 552 -26.55 -10.08 -29.50
C PHE A 552 -25.91 -9.64 -30.82
N GLU A 553 -26.39 -8.54 -31.43
CA GLU A 553 -25.78 -7.99 -32.64
C GLU A 553 -24.37 -7.45 -32.42
N ILE A 554 -24.10 -6.81 -31.28
CA ILE A 554 -22.75 -6.38 -30.89
C ILE A 554 -21.83 -7.59 -30.81
N ASP A 555 -22.24 -8.66 -30.12
CA ASP A 555 -21.42 -9.87 -29.99
C ASP A 555 -21.15 -10.54 -31.34
N GLN A 556 -22.15 -10.57 -32.24
CA GLN A 556 -21.98 -11.06 -33.61
C GLN A 556 -20.99 -10.21 -34.41
N GLU A 557 -21.07 -8.89 -34.31
CA GLU A 557 -20.17 -7.98 -35.01
C GLU A 557 -18.73 -8.09 -34.47
N VAL A 558 -18.55 -8.17 -33.16
CA VAL A 558 -17.24 -8.43 -32.54
C VAL A 558 -16.66 -9.75 -33.04
N GLN A 559 -17.45 -10.82 -33.01
CA GLN A 559 -17.02 -12.13 -33.51
C GLN A 559 -16.66 -12.08 -35.01
N ARG A 560 -17.44 -11.36 -35.82
CA ARG A 560 -17.19 -11.19 -37.25
C ARG A 560 -15.86 -10.50 -37.50
N LEU A 561 -15.58 -9.39 -36.82
CA LEU A 561 -14.33 -8.64 -36.93
C LEU A 561 -13.13 -9.49 -36.53
N VAL A 562 -13.20 -10.17 -35.38
CA VAL A 562 -12.09 -11.01 -34.89
C VAL A 562 -11.85 -12.18 -35.85
N LYS A 563 -12.91 -12.83 -36.34
CA LYS A 563 -12.79 -13.95 -37.28
C LYS A 563 -12.23 -13.51 -38.64
N SER A 564 -12.64 -12.36 -39.16
CA SER A 564 -12.12 -11.86 -40.44
C SER A 564 -10.62 -11.57 -40.33
N GLU A 565 -10.18 -10.91 -39.26
CA GLU A 565 -8.76 -10.62 -39.05
C GLU A 565 -7.96 -11.88 -38.72
N TYR A 566 -8.57 -12.89 -38.09
CA TYR A 566 -7.94 -14.21 -37.87
C TYR A 566 -7.62 -14.90 -39.19
N GLU A 567 -8.57 -14.96 -40.13
CA GLU A 567 -8.35 -15.56 -41.45
C GLU A 567 -7.37 -14.73 -42.29
N ARG A 568 -7.42 -13.39 -42.21
CA ARG A 568 -6.44 -12.51 -42.84
C ARG A 568 -5.03 -12.78 -42.32
N CYS A 569 -4.88 -12.88 -41.00
CA CYS A 569 -3.62 -13.20 -40.32
C CYS A 569 -3.08 -14.57 -40.79
N LYS A 570 -3.96 -15.57 -40.85
CA LYS A 570 -3.62 -16.92 -41.31
C LYS A 570 -3.13 -16.94 -42.74
N LYS A 571 -3.80 -16.24 -43.65
CA LYS A 571 -3.36 -16.09 -45.04
C LYS A 571 -1.98 -15.44 -45.13
N LEU A 572 -1.77 -14.35 -44.39
CA LEU A 572 -0.51 -13.60 -44.41
C LEU A 572 0.66 -14.43 -43.85
N LEU A 573 0.45 -15.17 -42.77
CA LEU A 573 1.47 -16.07 -42.21
C LEU A 573 1.77 -17.27 -43.11
N LEU A 574 0.79 -17.76 -43.87
CA LEU A 574 1.02 -18.81 -44.88
C LEU A 574 1.83 -18.28 -46.06
N GLU A 575 1.55 -17.07 -46.53
CA GLU A 575 2.32 -16.41 -47.60
C GLU A 575 3.78 -16.15 -47.17
N HIS A 576 4.02 -15.88 -45.89
CA HIS A 576 5.35 -15.66 -45.31
C HIS A 576 5.89 -16.84 -44.52
N ARG A 577 5.46 -18.08 -44.82
CA ARG A 577 5.81 -19.27 -44.03
C ARG A 577 7.31 -19.50 -43.92
N ASP A 578 8.04 -19.36 -45.02
CA ASP A 578 9.49 -19.56 -45.05
C ASP A 578 10.21 -18.58 -44.10
N LYS A 579 9.73 -17.34 -44.02
CA LYS A 579 10.29 -16.30 -43.13
C LYS A 579 9.92 -16.56 -41.67
N LEU A 580 8.70 -17.03 -41.40
CA LEU A 580 8.27 -17.43 -40.06
C LEU A 580 9.18 -18.53 -39.50
N ASP A 581 9.42 -19.58 -40.31
CA ASP A 581 10.28 -20.70 -39.93
C ASP A 581 11.73 -20.25 -39.73
N LEU A 582 12.23 -19.34 -40.57
CA LEU A 582 13.57 -18.78 -40.45
C LEU A 582 13.76 -17.98 -39.16
N ILE A 583 12.83 -17.07 -38.84
CA ILE A 583 12.92 -16.23 -37.63
C ILE A 583 12.80 -17.11 -36.38
N ALA A 584 11.85 -18.05 -36.35
CA ALA A 584 11.66 -18.93 -35.20
C ALA A 584 12.89 -19.82 -34.95
N GLN A 585 13.45 -20.43 -36.00
CA GLN A 585 14.67 -21.23 -35.87
C GLN A 585 15.88 -20.41 -35.44
N THR A 586 15.94 -19.14 -35.85
CA THR A 586 17.00 -18.24 -35.42
C THR A 586 16.82 -17.87 -33.95
N LEU A 587 15.60 -17.56 -33.52
CA LEU A 587 15.28 -17.32 -32.10
C LEU A 587 15.63 -18.49 -31.19
N LEU A 588 15.46 -19.74 -31.65
CA LEU A 588 15.89 -20.91 -30.89
C LEU A 588 17.41 -21.02 -30.73
N LYS A 589 18.20 -20.36 -31.58
CA LYS A 589 19.66 -20.36 -31.53
C LYS A 589 20.23 -19.19 -30.72
N VAL A 590 19.71 -17.98 -30.94
CA VAL A 590 20.26 -16.73 -30.34
C VAL A 590 19.40 -16.15 -29.22
N GLU A 591 18.23 -16.73 -28.96
CA GLU A 591 17.25 -16.38 -27.92
C GLU A 591 16.60 -14.99 -28.04
N THR A 592 17.27 -14.04 -28.70
CA THR A 592 16.83 -12.65 -28.85
C THR A 592 17.26 -12.10 -30.21
N LEU A 593 16.36 -11.42 -30.89
CA LEU A 593 16.61 -10.69 -32.12
C LEU A 593 16.20 -9.23 -31.96
N GLU A 594 16.96 -8.34 -32.55
CA GLU A 594 16.71 -6.89 -32.54
C GLU A 594 16.36 -6.38 -33.94
N GLU A 595 15.86 -5.15 -34.01
CA GLU A 595 15.30 -4.51 -35.20
C GLU A 595 16.11 -4.74 -36.48
N GLU A 596 17.41 -4.42 -36.48
CA GLU A 596 18.28 -4.58 -37.66
C GLU A 596 18.37 -6.06 -38.10
N GLN A 597 18.43 -6.98 -37.14
CA GLN A 597 18.51 -8.42 -37.41
C GLN A 597 17.18 -8.95 -37.91
N ILE A 598 16.08 -8.49 -37.34
CA ILE A 598 14.72 -8.83 -37.74
C ILE A 598 14.48 -8.36 -39.19
N LYS A 599 14.81 -7.10 -39.50
CA LYS A 599 14.70 -6.52 -40.85
C LYS A 599 15.59 -7.28 -41.84
N SER A 600 16.85 -7.56 -41.49
CA SER A 600 17.75 -8.34 -42.34
C SER A 600 17.24 -9.75 -42.62
N LEU A 601 16.74 -10.46 -41.61
CA LEU A 601 16.16 -11.80 -41.77
C LEU A 601 14.89 -11.76 -42.62
N TYR A 602 14.08 -10.72 -42.48
CA TYR A 602 12.85 -10.56 -43.26
C TYR A 602 13.11 -10.21 -44.74
N GLU A 603 14.07 -9.33 -45.02
CA GLU A 603 14.34 -8.82 -46.37
C GLU A 603 15.35 -9.67 -47.15
N THR A 604 16.46 -10.06 -46.51
CA THR A 604 17.59 -10.72 -47.16
C THR A 604 17.71 -12.21 -46.84
N GLY A 605 16.98 -12.68 -45.81
CA GLY A 605 17.07 -14.05 -45.32
C GLY A 605 18.39 -14.38 -44.61
N LYS A 606 19.23 -13.37 -44.31
CA LYS A 606 20.54 -13.56 -43.68
C LYS A 606 20.57 -12.96 -42.28
N TYR A 607 21.17 -13.71 -41.36
CA TYR A 607 21.47 -13.24 -40.02
C TYR A 607 22.72 -12.36 -40.04
N ILE A 608 22.65 -11.21 -39.37
CA ILE A 608 23.78 -10.30 -39.15
C ILE A 608 24.16 -10.37 -37.67
N GLU A 609 25.45 -10.55 -37.38
CA GLU A 609 25.92 -10.52 -35.99
C GLU A 609 25.76 -9.13 -35.38
N PRO A 610 25.45 -9.04 -34.07
CA PRO A 610 25.20 -7.76 -33.43
C PRO A 610 26.43 -6.84 -33.53
N SER A 611 26.24 -5.68 -34.17
CA SER A 611 27.21 -4.58 -34.19
C SER A 611 27.38 -4.03 -32.76
N LYS A 612 28.62 -3.94 -32.27
CA LYS A 612 28.96 -3.30 -30.98
C LYS A 612 28.84 -1.76 -31.00
N THR A 613 28.31 -1.21 -32.08
CA THR A 613 28.32 0.22 -32.40
C THR A 613 26.93 0.60 -32.89
N ARG A 614 25.95 0.67 -31.98
CA ARG A 614 24.59 1.15 -32.29
C ARG A 614 24.43 2.67 -32.31
N TYR A 615 25.40 3.44 -31.82
CA TYR A 615 25.17 4.85 -31.51
C TYR A 615 26.32 5.77 -31.95
N ALA A 616 26.78 5.63 -33.19
CA ALA A 616 27.42 6.75 -33.89
C ALA A 616 26.31 7.45 -34.70
N SER A 617 25.88 8.62 -34.25
CA SER A 617 24.87 9.41 -34.95
C SER A 617 25.35 9.79 -36.36
N GLU A 618 24.48 9.61 -37.36
CA GLU A 618 24.70 10.05 -38.76
C GLU A 618 24.66 11.57 -38.94
N ASP A 619 24.53 12.37 -37.88
CA ASP A 619 24.39 13.84 -37.97
C ASP A 619 25.65 14.64 -37.60
N SER A 620 26.83 14.01 -37.46
CA SER A 620 28.09 14.73 -37.18
C SER A 620 28.93 15.08 -38.42
N SER A 621 28.40 14.88 -39.63
CA SER A 621 29.12 15.19 -40.88
C SER A 621 28.60 16.46 -41.57
N LYS A 622 28.67 17.60 -40.89
CA LYS A 622 28.81 18.96 -41.47
C LYS A 622 28.79 19.99 -40.35
N GLU A 623 29.98 20.32 -39.85
CA GLU A 623 30.43 21.67 -39.46
C GLU A 623 31.63 21.50 -38.53
N ASP A 624 32.82 21.38 -39.13
CA ASP A 624 34.02 21.89 -38.50
C ASP A 624 35.08 22.19 -39.55
N ALA A 625 35.18 23.48 -39.90
CA ALA A 625 36.37 24.08 -40.47
C ALA A 625 36.36 25.59 -40.22
N THR A 626 36.59 26.00 -38.97
CA THR A 626 37.40 27.19 -38.69
C THR A 626 37.96 27.12 -37.27
N ALA A 627 39.27 26.93 -37.20
CA ALA A 627 40.06 26.98 -35.99
C ALA A 627 40.07 28.38 -35.37
N VAL A 628 39.92 28.47 -34.05
CA VAL A 628 40.48 29.57 -33.24
C VAL A 628 41.11 28.95 -31.99
N ALA A 629 42.40 29.21 -31.82
CA ALA A 629 43.23 28.75 -30.72
C ALA A 629 42.84 29.40 -29.37
N PRO A 630 43.09 28.73 -28.23
CA PRO A 630 42.92 29.34 -26.92
C PRO A 630 44.17 30.15 -26.53
N ASP A 631 43.93 31.38 -26.08
CA ASP A 631 44.91 32.31 -25.53
C ASP A 631 45.33 31.88 -24.10
N GLU A 632 46.63 31.93 -23.84
CA GLU A 632 47.24 31.70 -22.54
C GLU A 632 47.27 33.02 -21.74
N GLY A 633 46.66 33.02 -20.55
CA GLY A 633 46.76 34.13 -19.60
C GLY A 633 46.75 33.61 -18.17
N ALA A 634 47.95 33.43 -17.61
CA ALA A 634 48.20 32.88 -16.29
C ALA A 634 47.86 33.85 -15.14
N GLU A 635 47.43 33.30 -14.00
CA GLU A 635 47.96 33.71 -12.68
C GLU A 635 47.74 32.60 -11.62
N LYS A 636 48.82 32.19 -10.97
CA LYS A 636 48.93 31.35 -9.76
C LYS A 636 49.40 32.28 -8.63
N PRO A 637 49.09 32.06 -7.32
CA PRO A 637 49.84 31.05 -6.54
C PRO A 637 49.17 30.37 -5.31
N ALA A 638 49.74 29.20 -4.97
CA ALA A 638 50.03 28.55 -3.66
C ALA A 638 48.89 28.36 -2.61
N THR A 639 48.76 27.24 -1.89
CA THR A 639 49.76 26.43 -1.15
C THR A 639 49.30 24.98 -0.89
N ASP A 640 50.27 24.08 -0.77
CA ASP A 640 50.18 22.67 -0.36
C ASP A 640 49.50 22.43 1.00
N VAL A 641 48.64 21.41 1.08
CA VAL A 641 48.43 20.61 2.31
C VAL A 641 48.31 19.13 1.93
N LYS A 642 49.31 18.33 2.33
CA LYS A 642 49.31 16.86 2.27
C LYS A 642 48.27 16.30 3.25
N VAL A 643 47.40 15.39 2.79
CA VAL A 643 46.56 14.57 3.67
C VAL A 643 47.04 13.12 3.62
N THR A 644 47.59 12.67 4.75
CA THR A 644 47.98 11.29 5.03
C THR A 644 46.73 10.45 5.31
N ILE A 645 46.56 9.34 4.61
CA ILE A 645 45.46 8.38 4.82
C ILE A 645 45.96 7.27 5.75
N HIS A 646 45.34 7.11 6.92
CA HIS A 646 45.48 5.91 7.75
C HIS A 646 44.32 4.94 7.45
N PRO A 647 44.59 3.65 7.20
CA PRO A 647 43.56 2.62 7.04
C PRO A 647 43.02 2.18 8.41
N LYS A 648 41.71 1.95 8.49
CA LYS A 648 41.03 1.47 9.71
C LYS A 648 40.76 -0.03 9.57
N GLU A 649 41.36 -0.81 10.45
CA GLU A 649 41.22 -2.27 10.53
C GLU A 649 39.85 -2.73 11.05
N ASP A 650 39.45 -3.89 10.54
CA ASP A 650 38.28 -4.69 10.88
C ASP A 650 38.22 -5.12 12.35
N ARG A 651 37.00 -5.18 12.90
CA ARG A 651 36.67 -6.10 14.00
C ARG A 651 35.28 -6.72 13.83
N PRO A 652 35.09 -7.98 14.27
CA PRO A 652 33.98 -8.83 13.86
C PRO A 652 32.76 -8.71 14.77
N VAL A 653 31.61 -9.12 14.23
CA VAL A 653 30.31 -9.21 14.90
C VAL A 653 30.21 -10.55 15.65
N GLU A 654 29.97 -10.51 16.96
CA GLU A 654 29.44 -11.65 17.71
C GLU A 654 28.08 -11.30 18.34
N ALA A 655 27.14 -12.23 18.16
CA ALA A 655 25.82 -12.23 18.77
C ALA A 655 25.88 -12.80 20.18
N LYS A 656 25.04 -12.28 21.10
CA LYS A 656 24.35 -13.09 22.13
C LYS A 656 23.27 -12.33 22.88
N THR A 657 22.36 -13.15 23.37
CA THR A 657 21.02 -12.98 23.89
C THR A 657 20.97 -12.57 25.37
N GLU A 658 19.77 -12.09 25.77
CA GLU A 658 19.10 -12.26 27.08
C GLU A 658 19.52 -11.43 28.32
N THR A 659 18.51 -10.71 28.85
CA THR A 659 18.05 -10.53 30.27
C THR A 659 19.11 -10.35 31.38
N SER A 660 18.98 -9.49 32.40
CA SER A 660 17.82 -9.12 33.23
C SER A 660 18.20 -7.93 34.15
N ASP A 661 17.17 -7.29 34.72
CA ASP A 661 17.07 -6.67 36.06
C ASP A 661 18.18 -5.75 36.58
N GLN A 662 17.87 -4.45 36.68
CA GLN A 662 17.40 -3.74 37.90
C GLN A 662 18.48 -3.53 38.98
N VAL A 663 18.42 -2.30 39.52
CA VAL A 663 18.54 -1.90 40.94
C VAL A 663 19.58 -0.77 41.13
N ASN A 664 19.04 0.42 41.47
CA ASN A 664 19.45 1.39 42.52
C ASN A 664 20.94 1.78 42.65
N LYS A 665 21.35 2.97 43.09
CA LYS A 665 20.70 4.09 43.77
C LYS A 665 21.76 5.18 43.96
N ASP A 666 21.23 6.39 44.11
CA ASP A 666 21.63 7.44 45.06
C ASP A 666 22.95 8.21 44.95
N ASP A 667 22.73 9.49 45.27
CA ASP A 667 23.60 10.51 45.84
C ASP A 667 24.72 11.05 44.95
N GLY A 668 24.90 12.36 44.77
CA GLY A 668 24.35 13.50 45.48
C GLY A 668 25.35 14.66 45.36
N HIS A 669 24.81 15.87 45.32
CA HIS A 669 25.44 17.14 45.72
C HIS A 669 26.56 17.82 44.89
N LYS A 670 26.26 19.12 44.63
CA LYS A 670 27.14 20.29 44.44
C LYS A 670 27.83 20.35 43.07
N LEU A 671 27.53 21.33 42.22
CA LEU A 671 27.63 22.79 42.40
C LEU A 671 26.63 23.55 41.52
#